data_AF-A0AAI9YR71-F1
#
_entry.id   AF-A0AAI9YR71-F1
#
_cell.length_a   1.000
_cell.length_b   1.000
_cell.length_c   1.000
_cell.angle_alpha   90.00
_cell.angle_beta   90.00
_cell.angle_gamma   90.00
#
_symmetry.space_group_name_H-M   'P 1'
#
loop_
_entity.id
_entity.type
_entity.pdbx_description
1 polymer ?
#
loop_
_entity_poly.entity_id
_entity_poly.type
_entity_poly.pdbx_seq_one_letter_code
_entity_poly.pdbx_strand_id
1 'polypeptide(L)'
;MASGMEEKTVGLSRADSTNSNKLGTVMSGTNAAVAQQYGETQRGLSPRHVQLMAIGGSIGTGLWVGIGGVLSKAGPLSLVLGYTFWGLLFIWPLNLSVAEMCAYLPIRGTIFELASRFVDPALGFAMGWTYFFAGLMLVCTEYSAVATVIQYWNADINPAAWIAVAMVSCVAVNLVAVKYYGESEFIMASTKVILLIGLCLITLITMSGGNPMNDAYGFRNWGDGNYIHAYFTDGSTGRFLGFWKVVIYAAFTIAGPDMIALAAGEIQNPRRTIPRVAKLIFYRLVGFYVVGVLCVGIICSSRDPGLLGAIESGEPGAGASPWVVGIKNLHIKALPDIINAFILLSGWSCGNAYLYSTSRTLYGLARDGQAPKFLLKCTKAGVPIYSVLVVTVISCITFLVSSNSAVDVFFWFVDLTTTALIMTYTFMLITYMGFYRARMAQNFPPETLPYLSPWTPYFPGLALLLGILALIFVGFDNFYPFSVRGFITSYFGLIFGVVTFLIWKVLKRTRFVHPKEADLISGKAEVDAECRHWEEGGIEETRTIPSSAPGAAGLHSEAEAEVDTDRVATTISATVEANAGFSPFRIIPSNETSASFRAGELLATDTDRSDVLKPEVFDFSDMGLVCTINADDIANRWLNNFVPIPGQLAKNYSPSISAFIQRILESYVDCSIRGRKVPPFVHWSQITLPSSQPLSNCLRAIRSFGGPDVAGAEAVANELKVEMARLYSQHASYDDMALLAAFQTHLIYAMVIFFKFGKAYHPFLREAMMSTQDLACAVAKKGLTCVSGDEPRPRWECWIAAEAKRRTLFTMCLFDSALLTHDGLSTHLATELRGLSAPASKALWETRTRRDWRGVYDLQQAEWPDSWLAIDELWPVPGNFSETEVIHRRSRVKAWLEDLDEFGTMIYAVTSGTHGT
;
A
#
# COMPACT_ATOMS: atom_id res chain seq x y z
N MET A 1 -53.38 -7.19 53.77
CA MET A 1 -54.05 -6.22 52.87
C MET A 1 -52.96 -5.27 52.40
N ALA A 2 -52.42 -5.27 51.18
CA ALA A 2 -52.91 -5.60 49.82
C ALA A 2 -53.24 -4.34 48.99
N SER A 3 -52.89 -4.39 47.70
CA SER A 3 -53.07 -3.37 46.64
C SER A 3 -52.08 -2.18 46.63
N GLY A 4 -51.69 -1.75 45.42
CA GLY A 4 -51.21 -0.38 45.17
C GLY A 4 -49.71 -0.15 44.89
N MET A 5 -49.16 -0.70 43.80
CA MET A 5 -48.00 -0.09 43.12
C MET A 5 -48.31 0.03 41.62
N GLU A 6 -48.21 1.24 41.09
CA GLU A 6 -48.47 1.61 39.70
C GLU A 6 -47.42 2.65 39.29
N GLU A 7 -46.93 2.58 38.05
CA GLU A 7 -45.78 3.36 37.61
C GLU A 7 -46.07 4.85 37.41
N LYS A 8 -45.09 5.71 37.69
CA LYS A 8 -45.03 7.07 37.12
C LYS A 8 -43.64 7.38 36.59
N THR A 9 -43.56 7.45 35.27
CA THR A 9 -42.44 8.03 34.53
C THR A 9 -42.28 9.52 34.85
N VAL A 10 -41.03 9.98 34.97
CA VAL A 10 -40.67 11.40 35.08
C VAL A 10 -39.57 11.67 34.06
N GLY A 11 -39.75 12.69 33.22
CA GLY A 11 -38.95 12.89 32.01
C GLY A 11 -37.53 13.40 32.26
N LEU A 12 -36.59 12.95 31.40
CA LEU A 12 -35.24 13.52 31.31
C LEU A 12 -35.26 14.88 30.61
N SER A 13 -34.56 15.86 31.20
CA SER A 13 -34.50 17.23 30.69
C SER A 13 -33.69 17.33 29.39
N ARG A 14 -34.19 18.15 28.45
CA ARG A 14 -33.65 18.33 27.09
C ARG A 14 -32.65 19.51 27.05
N ALA A 15 -31.52 19.37 27.73
CA ALA A 15 -30.46 20.37 27.82
C ALA A 15 -29.06 19.81 27.45
N ASP A 16 -28.12 20.71 27.17
CA ASP A 16 -26.68 20.53 26.87
C ASP A 16 -26.24 19.89 25.54
N SER A 17 -27.08 19.14 24.82
CA SER A 17 -26.72 18.63 23.47
C SER A 17 -26.51 19.72 22.40
N THR A 18 -26.93 20.95 22.67
CA THR A 18 -26.79 22.11 21.77
C THR A 18 -25.44 22.82 21.84
N ASN A 19 -24.56 22.49 22.79
CA ASN A 19 -23.24 23.11 22.92
C ASN A 19 -22.11 22.30 22.26
N SER A 20 -22.20 20.96 22.21
CA SER A 20 -21.21 20.13 21.50
C SER A 20 -21.27 20.33 19.98
N ASN A 21 -22.46 20.33 19.39
CA ASN A 21 -22.67 20.59 17.96
C ASN A 21 -22.08 21.95 17.55
N LYS A 22 -22.22 22.99 18.39
CA LYS A 22 -21.61 24.31 18.14
C LYS A 22 -20.08 24.23 18.04
N LEU A 23 -19.42 23.39 18.83
CA LEU A 23 -17.96 23.30 18.81
C LEU A 23 -17.44 22.71 17.49
N GLY A 24 -18.08 21.65 17.00
CA GLY A 24 -17.77 21.05 15.69
C GLY A 24 -18.03 22.00 14.52
N THR A 25 -19.22 22.60 14.46
CA THR A 25 -19.57 23.57 13.40
C THR A 25 -18.66 24.80 13.44
N VAL A 26 -18.28 25.30 14.61
CA VAL A 26 -17.34 26.44 14.75
C VAL A 26 -15.94 26.06 14.28
N MET A 27 -15.42 24.86 14.55
CA MET A 27 -14.12 24.43 14.02
C MET A 27 -14.13 24.35 12.49
N SER A 28 -15.18 23.77 11.89
CA SER A 28 -15.33 23.70 10.43
C SER A 28 -15.36 25.10 9.79
N GLY A 29 -16.21 26.00 10.30
CA GLY A 29 -16.30 27.38 9.80
C GLY A 29 -15.03 28.21 10.04
N THR A 30 -14.31 27.98 11.14
CA THR A 30 -13.04 28.66 11.43
C THR A 30 -11.94 28.20 10.46
N ASN A 31 -11.87 26.91 10.14
CA ASN A 31 -10.90 26.38 9.18
C ASN A 31 -11.10 26.97 7.78
N ALA A 32 -12.35 27.09 7.31
CA ALA A 32 -12.65 27.74 6.02
C ALA A 32 -12.20 29.21 5.99
N ALA A 33 -12.50 29.98 7.04
CA ALA A 33 -12.09 31.39 7.14
C ALA A 33 -10.56 31.57 7.23
N VAL A 34 -9.87 30.67 7.93
CA VAL A 34 -8.40 30.67 8.02
C VAL A 34 -7.76 30.30 6.67
N ALA A 35 -8.27 29.28 5.98
CA ALA A 35 -7.81 28.90 4.64
C ALA A 35 -7.98 30.05 3.63
N GLN A 36 -9.12 30.77 3.68
CA GLN A 36 -9.36 31.93 2.83
C GLN A 36 -8.42 33.12 3.13
N GLN A 37 -7.97 33.28 4.39
CA GLN A 37 -7.08 34.38 4.79
C GLN A 37 -5.58 34.09 4.57
N TYR A 38 -5.12 32.84 4.76
CA TYR A 38 -3.71 32.48 4.78
C TYR A 38 -3.27 31.46 3.70
N GLY A 39 -4.22 30.84 3.00
CA GLY A 39 -4.00 29.69 2.14
C GLY A 39 -3.83 28.38 2.92
N GLU A 40 -4.01 27.25 2.24
CA GLU A 40 -3.90 25.91 2.83
C GLU A 40 -2.84 25.03 2.15
N THR A 41 -2.41 23.98 2.83
CA THR A 41 -1.48 22.96 2.32
C THR A 41 -2.20 22.02 1.36
N GLN A 42 -1.80 22.01 0.08
CA GLN A 42 -2.46 21.19 -0.96
C GLN A 42 -2.17 19.69 -0.78
N ARG A 43 -3.22 18.87 -0.92
CA ARG A 43 -3.13 17.40 -0.98
C ARG A 43 -2.50 16.98 -2.33
N GLY A 44 -1.23 16.59 -2.30
CA GLY A 44 -0.43 16.31 -3.51
C GLY A 44 0.37 15.00 -3.51
N LEU A 45 0.17 14.13 -2.51
CA LEU A 45 0.83 12.82 -2.41
C LEU A 45 -0.13 11.72 -2.88
N SER A 46 0.36 10.78 -3.69
CA SER A 46 -0.41 9.60 -4.10
C SER A 46 -0.40 8.55 -2.99
N PRO A 47 -1.37 7.61 -2.94
CA PRO A 47 -1.33 6.48 -2.02
C PRO A 47 -0.05 5.64 -2.12
N ARG A 48 0.57 5.60 -3.31
CA ARG A 48 1.85 4.92 -3.57
C ARG A 48 3.03 5.66 -2.93
N HIS A 49 3.01 7.00 -2.93
CA HIS A 49 4.03 7.81 -2.22
C HIS A 49 3.91 7.60 -0.71
N VAL A 50 2.70 7.67 -0.16
CA VAL A 50 2.45 7.48 1.28
C VAL A 50 2.90 6.08 1.75
N GLN A 51 2.58 5.02 0.98
CA GLN A 51 3.01 3.66 1.32
C GLN A 51 4.54 3.50 1.28
N LEU A 52 5.23 4.04 0.27
CA LEU A 52 6.68 3.92 0.20
C LEU A 52 7.39 4.79 1.25
N MET A 53 6.87 5.98 1.56
CA MET A 53 7.34 6.81 2.67
C MET A 53 7.20 6.08 4.02
N ALA A 54 6.10 5.37 4.27
CA ALA A 54 5.92 4.56 5.49
C ALA A 54 6.87 3.34 5.58
N ILE A 55 7.44 2.89 4.46
CA ILE A 55 8.43 1.81 4.39
C ILE A 55 9.86 2.38 4.49
N GLY A 56 10.30 3.09 3.45
CA GLY A 56 11.68 3.58 3.29
C GLY A 56 11.99 4.87 4.05
N GLY A 57 10.99 5.70 4.36
CA GLY A 57 11.15 6.91 5.17
C GLY A 57 11.47 6.65 6.65
N SER A 58 11.43 5.39 7.10
CA SER A 58 11.95 4.97 8.40
C SER A 58 13.46 4.68 8.41
N ILE A 59 14.10 4.54 7.24
CA ILE A 59 15.50 4.13 7.11
C ILE A 59 16.41 5.37 7.04
N GLY A 60 16.86 5.88 8.20
CA GLY A 60 17.76 7.03 8.31
C GLY A 60 19.23 6.69 8.54
N THR A 61 20.08 7.71 8.66
CA THR A 61 21.54 7.52 8.89
C THR A 61 21.89 6.81 10.19
N GLY A 62 20.93 6.65 11.11
CA GLY A 62 21.08 5.81 12.30
C GLY A 62 21.47 4.36 12.01
N LEU A 63 20.99 3.77 10.90
CA LEU A 63 21.33 2.40 10.48
C LEU A 63 22.64 2.32 9.66
N TRP A 64 23.11 3.47 9.15
CA TRP A 64 24.24 3.54 8.22
C TRP A 64 25.54 4.00 8.87
N VAL A 65 25.48 5.03 9.72
CA VAL A 65 26.64 5.74 10.27
C VAL A 65 26.75 5.44 11.77
N GLY A 66 25.89 6.06 12.58
CA GLY A 66 26.01 6.04 14.05
C GLY A 66 25.93 4.66 14.70
N ILE A 67 25.44 3.64 14.01
CA ILE A 67 25.41 2.25 14.53
C ILE A 67 26.82 1.72 14.84
N GLY A 68 27.86 2.24 14.17
CA GLY A 68 29.25 1.97 14.53
C GLY A 68 29.61 2.39 15.96
N GLY A 69 29.02 3.48 16.45
CA GLY A 69 29.21 4.01 17.80
C GLY A 69 28.60 3.16 18.92
N VAL A 70 27.63 2.29 18.61
CA VAL A 70 27.09 1.32 19.58
C VAL A 70 27.61 -0.11 19.36
N LEU A 71 27.95 -0.48 18.12
CA LEU A 71 28.65 -1.74 17.81
C LEU A 71 29.97 -1.85 18.60
N SER A 72 30.77 -0.79 18.59
CA SER A 72 32.06 -0.71 19.30
C SER A 72 31.91 -0.74 20.83
N LYS A 73 30.89 -0.06 21.37
CA LYS A 73 30.62 0.01 22.81
C LYS A 73 30.02 -1.27 23.41
N ALA A 74 29.18 -1.99 22.66
CA ALA A 74 28.36 -3.07 23.21
C ALA A 74 28.58 -4.45 22.57
N GLY A 75 29.15 -4.55 21.37
CA GLY A 75 29.33 -5.81 20.65
C GLY A 75 28.11 -6.21 19.79
N PRO A 76 28.29 -7.09 18.79
CA PRO A 76 27.28 -7.38 17.78
C PRO A 76 26.08 -8.21 18.29
N LEU A 77 26.26 -9.05 19.32
CA LEU A 77 25.13 -9.76 19.93
C LEU A 77 24.25 -8.80 20.75
N SER A 78 24.85 -7.87 21.49
CA SER A 78 24.12 -6.78 22.14
C SER A 78 23.33 -5.96 21.12
N LEU A 79 23.92 -5.71 19.94
CA LEU A 79 23.30 -4.98 18.84
C LEU A 79 22.02 -5.68 18.35
N VAL A 80 22.10 -6.96 17.99
CA VAL A 80 20.94 -7.75 17.56
C VAL A 80 19.88 -7.86 18.67
N LEU A 81 20.29 -8.13 19.91
CA LEU A 81 19.36 -8.25 21.04
C LEU A 81 18.64 -6.94 21.35
N GLY A 82 19.34 -5.80 21.38
CA GLY A 82 18.75 -4.50 21.72
C GLY A 82 17.76 -4.00 20.67
N TYR A 83 18.07 -4.14 19.38
CA TYR A 83 17.15 -3.81 18.30
C TYR A 83 15.92 -4.75 18.27
N THR A 84 16.11 -6.04 18.56
CA THR A 84 15.00 -7.01 18.66
C THR A 84 14.11 -6.70 19.86
N PHE A 85 14.69 -6.42 21.03
CA PHE A 85 13.99 -6.05 22.25
C PHE A 85 13.14 -4.80 22.07
N TRP A 86 13.74 -3.70 21.61
CA TRP A 86 13.02 -2.44 21.41
C TRP A 86 11.98 -2.52 20.28
N GLY A 87 12.35 -3.14 19.16
CA GLY A 87 11.46 -3.34 18.02
C GLY A 87 10.19 -4.12 18.39
N LEU A 88 10.33 -5.27 19.08
CA LEU A 88 9.22 -6.17 19.36
C LEU A 88 8.44 -5.84 20.64
N LEU A 89 9.07 -5.27 21.68
CA LEU A 89 8.41 -5.03 22.98
C LEU A 89 8.00 -3.58 23.22
N PHE A 90 8.49 -2.62 22.41
CA PHE A 90 8.07 -1.23 22.47
C PHE A 90 7.41 -0.77 21.16
N ILE A 91 8.16 -0.77 20.04
CA ILE A 91 7.67 -0.18 18.79
C ILE A 91 6.50 -0.97 18.19
N TRP A 92 6.56 -2.30 18.18
CA TRP A 92 5.47 -3.13 17.63
C TRP A 92 4.14 -2.95 18.39
N PRO A 93 4.05 -3.16 19.73
CA PRO A 93 2.83 -2.87 20.49
C PRO A 93 2.31 -1.45 20.28
N LEU A 94 3.19 -0.45 20.27
CA LEU A 94 2.82 0.94 20.01
C LEU A 94 2.17 1.13 18.62
N ASN A 95 2.70 0.51 17.55
CA ASN A 95 2.07 0.56 16.23
C ASN A 95 0.67 -0.06 16.22
N LEU A 96 0.45 -1.15 16.96
CA LEU A 96 -0.85 -1.82 17.05
C LEU A 96 -1.87 -0.95 17.84
N SER A 97 -1.42 -0.31 18.92
CA SER A 97 -2.22 0.65 19.70
C SER A 97 -2.61 1.90 18.90
N VAL A 98 -1.66 2.49 18.16
CA VAL A 98 -1.94 3.61 17.25
C VAL A 98 -2.93 3.18 16.16
N ALA A 99 -2.76 1.99 15.59
CA ALA A 99 -3.66 1.47 14.56
C ALA A 99 -5.09 1.22 15.05
N GLU A 100 -5.29 0.78 16.30
CA GLU A 100 -6.63 0.66 16.89
C GLU A 100 -7.33 2.03 17.01
N MET A 101 -6.64 3.05 17.55
CA MET A 101 -7.20 4.40 17.66
C MET A 101 -7.48 5.03 16.29
N CYS A 102 -6.51 4.98 15.39
CA CYS A 102 -6.59 5.63 14.08
C CYS A 102 -7.48 4.87 13.08
N ALA A 103 -7.75 3.57 13.26
CA ALA A 103 -8.78 2.87 12.50
C ALA A 103 -10.19 3.15 13.06
N TYR A 104 -10.35 3.27 14.38
CA TYR A 104 -11.64 3.63 14.98
C TYR A 104 -12.07 5.05 14.61
N LEU A 105 -11.16 6.02 14.77
CA LEU A 105 -11.41 7.43 14.54
C LEU A 105 -10.27 8.09 13.72
N PRO A 106 -10.22 7.86 12.40
CA PRO A 106 -9.33 8.56 11.47
C PRO A 106 -9.78 10.02 11.27
N ILE A 107 -9.56 10.86 12.29
CA ILE A 107 -9.69 12.31 12.18
C ILE A 107 -8.67 12.89 11.19
N ARG A 108 -9.05 13.97 10.52
CA ARG A 108 -8.18 14.80 9.65
C ARG A 108 -7.23 15.72 10.46
N GLY A 109 -6.78 15.22 11.60
CA GLY A 109 -5.97 15.89 12.61
C GLY A 109 -4.76 15.04 13.00
N THR A 110 -3.87 15.59 13.83
CA THR A 110 -2.70 14.86 14.32
C THR A 110 -3.06 14.02 15.54
N ILE A 111 -2.26 13.01 15.87
CA ILE A 111 -2.42 12.21 17.10
C ILE A 111 -2.41 13.03 18.41
N PHE A 112 -1.90 14.27 18.35
CA PHE A 112 -1.93 15.23 19.46
C PHE A 112 -3.37 15.68 19.79
N GLU A 113 -4.28 15.61 18.82
CA GLU A 113 -5.71 15.84 19.03
C GLU A 113 -6.35 14.67 19.81
N LEU A 114 -6.01 13.42 19.48
CA LEU A 114 -6.43 12.23 20.25
C LEU A 114 -5.91 12.30 21.70
N ALA A 115 -4.67 12.74 21.90
CA ALA A 115 -4.10 12.98 23.24
C ALA A 115 -4.86 14.08 24.02
N SER A 116 -5.29 15.14 23.31
CA SER A 116 -6.12 16.21 23.87
C SER A 116 -7.51 15.72 24.29
N ARG A 117 -8.09 14.81 23.50
CA ARG A 117 -9.46 14.30 23.62
C ARG A 117 -9.63 13.17 24.63
N PHE A 118 -8.66 12.25 24.71
CA PHE A 118 -8.74 11.07 25.57
C PHE A 118 -8.02 11.20 26.93
N VAL A 119 -7.17 12.23 27.11
CA VAL A 119 -6.38 12.38 28.36
C VAL A 119 -6.39 13.80 28.91
N ASP A 120 -5.81 14.79 28.21
CA ASP A 120 -5.77 16.20 28.63
C ASP A 120 -5.31 17.09 27.46
N PRO A 121 -5.94 18.24 27.17
CA PRO A 121 -5.46 19.19 26.15
C PRO A 121 -4.02 19.70 26.38
N ALA A 122 -3.50 19.69 27.61
CA ALA A 122 -2.09 19.95 27.89
C ALA A 122 -1.17 18.79 27.48
N LEU A 123 -1.65 17.54 27.50
CA LEU A 123 -0.89 16.40 26.98
C LEU A 123 -0.73 16.51 25.47
N GLY A 124 -1.82 16.83 24.75
CA GLY A 124 -1.77 17.08 23.31
C GLY A 124 -0.81 18.21 22.94
N PHE A 125 -0.90 19.36 23.62
CA PHE A 125 0.04 20.47 23.44
C PHE A 125 1.51 20.04 23.65
N ALA A 126 1.80 19.38 24.78
CA ALA A 126 3.15 18.94 25.11
C ALA A 126 3.68 17.93 24.09
N MET A 127 2.84 16.98 23.68
CA MET A 127 3.18 15.94 22.72
C MET A 127 3.45 16.51 21.32
N GLY A 128 2.63 17.47 20.86
CA GLY A 128 2.83 18.13 19.58
C GLY A 128 4.10 18.97 19.53
N TRP A 129 4.39 19.73 20.59
CA TRP A 129 5.66 20.47 20.69
C TRP A 129 6.88 19.55 20.85
N THR A 130 6.75 18.44 21.59
CA THR A 130 7.84 17.46 21.74
C THR A 130 8.13 16.74 20.41
N TYR A 131 7.11 16.42 19.61
CA TYR A 131 7.30 15.87 18.26
C TYR A 131 7.91 16.89 17.29
N PHE A 132 7.47 18.15 17.33
CA PHE A 132 8.13 19.23 16.58
C PHE A 132 9.61 19.36 16.93
N PHE A 133 9.96 19.30 18.23
CA PHE A 133 11.35 19.32 18.68
C PHE A 133 12.13 18.07 18.21
N ALA A 134 11.53 16.88 18.26
CA ALA A 134 12.14 15.65 17.73
C ALA A 134 12.44 15.76 16.22
N GLY A 135 11.47 16.22 15.42
CA GLY A 135 11.63 16.44 13.98
C GLY A 135 12.71 17.47 13.64
N LEU A 136 12.78 18.56 14.41
CA LEU A 136 13.82 19.59 14.29
C LEU A 136 15.22 19.04 14.61
N MET A 137 15.37 18.22 15.64
CA MET A 137 16.64 17.57 15.97
C MET A 137 17.01 16.47 14.96
N LEU A 138 16.04 15.80 14.34
CA LEU A 138 16.27 14.89 13.20
C LEU A 138 16.87 15.61 12.00
N VAL A 139 16.39 16.81 11.65
CA VAL A 139 17.01 17.64 10.59
C VAL A 139 18.47 17.95 10.91
N CYS A 140 18.78 18.33 12.16
CA CYS A 140 20.15 18.62 12.59
C CYS A 140 21.04 17.36 12.58
N THR A 141 20.50 16.22 12.99
CA THR A 141 21.18 14.92 12.95
C THR A 141 21.56 14.53 11.52
N GLU A 142 20.61 14.59 10.58
CA GLU A 142 20.86 14.19 9.19
C GLU A 142 21.81 15.15 8.46
N TYR A 143 21.76 16.46 8.73
CA TYR A 143 22.77 17.40 8.21
C TYR A 143 24.18 17.14 8.78
N SER A 144 24.29 16.76 10.05
CA SER A 144 25.56 16.36 10.67
C SER A 144 26.09 15.04 10.07
N ALA A 145 25.20 14.10 9.80
CA ALA A 145 25.55 12.83 9.14
C ALA A 145 26.02 13.05 7.70
N VAL A 146 25.35 13.90 6.92
CA VAL A 146 25.78 14.30 5.57
C VAL A 146 27.19 14.90 5.60
N ALA A 147 27.46 15.83 6.52
CA ALA A 147 28.79 16.43 6.66
C ALA A 147 29.86 15.41 7.11
N THR A 148 29.49 14.44 7.96
CA THR A 148 30.37 13.33 8.37
C THR A 148 30.70 12.40 7.21
N VAL A 149 29.71 12.04 6.39
CA VAL A 149 29.84 11.06 5.30
C VAL A 149 30.68 11.61 4.12
N ILE A 150 30.60 12.92 3.82
CA ILE A 150 31.41 13.51 2.73
C ILE A 150 32.92 13.54 3.07
N GLN A 151 33.28 13.66 4.35
CA GLN A 151 34.69 13.71 4.78
C GLN A 151 35.51 12.48 4.37
N TYR A 152 34.86 11.34 4.10
CA TYR A 152 35.48 10.14 3.51
C TYR A 152 36.26 10.43 2.20
N TRP A 153 35.80 11.36 1.36
CA TRP A 153 36.48 11.73 0.11
C TRP A 153 37.39 12.96 0.22
N ASN A 154 37.01 13.95 1.04
CA ASN A 154 37.84 15.12 1.29
C ASN A 154 37.71 15.59 2.74
N ALA A 155 38.82 15.50 3.44
CA ALA A 155 39.01 15.86 4.84
C ALA A 155 39.36 17.34 5.07
N ASP A 156 39.92 18.01 4.05
CA ASP A 156 40.51 19.36 4.17
C ASP A 156 39.44 20.47 4.18
N ILE A 157 38.26 20.19 3.62
CA ILE A 157 37.14 21.13 3.53
C ILE A 157 36.39 21.17 4.86
N ASN A 158 36.26 22.36 5.45
CA ASN A 158 35.53 22.58 6.70
C ASN A 158 34.10 22.01 6.61
N PRO A 159 33.66 21.11 7.51
CA PRO A 159 32.37 20.43 7.41
C PRO A 159 31.15 21.36 7.38
N ALA A 160 31.27 22.60 7.87
CA ALA A 160 30.21 23.61 7.78
C ALA A 160 29.84 23.94 6.32
N ALA A 161 30.76 23.83 5.36
CA ALA A 161 30.46 24.03 3.94
C ALA A 161 29.46 22.96 3.43
N TRP A 162 29.65 21.71 3.83
CA TRP A 162 28.75 20.61 3.46
C TRP A 162 27.37 20.74 4.10
N ILE A 163 27.29 21.22 5.35
CA ILE A 163 26.02 21.58 5.98
C ILE A 163 25.31 22.70 5.23
N ALA A 164 26.03 23.75 4.83
CA ALA A 164 25.43 24.86 4.07
C ALA A 164 24.85 24.38 2.74
N VAL A 165 25.57 23.52 2.00
CA VAL A 165 25.09 22.92 0.75
C VAL A 165 23.83 22.08 0.98
N ALA A 166 23.83 21.20 1.98
CA ALA A 166 22.70 20.33 2.31
C ALA A 166 21.47 21.10 2.82
N MET A 167 21.67 22.18 3.59
CA MET A 167 20.58 23.01 4.09
C MET A 167 19.96 23.84 2.96
N VAL A 168 20.77 24.51 2.14
CA VAL A 168 20.27 25.32 1.01
C VAL A 168 19.53 24.46 -0.01
N SER A 169 19.99 23.24 -0.29
CA SER A 169 19.33 22.33 -1.23
C SER A 169 17.99 21.80 -0.70
N CYS A 170 17.94 21.33 0.56
CA CYS A 170 16.70 20.86 1.19
C CYS A 170 15.66 21.98 1.28
N VAL A 171 16.08 23.21 1.57
CA VAL A 171 15.22 24.40 1.56
C VAL A 171 14.71 24.69 0.14
N ALA A 172 15.57 24.67 -0.87
CA ALA A 172 15.17 24.88 -2.25
C ALA A 172 14.12 23.84 -2.71
N VAL A 173 14.34 22.55 -2.42
CA VAL A 173 13.38 21.47 -2.72
C VAL A 173 12.07 21.65 -1.96
N ASN A 174 12.11 22.07 -0.69
CA ASN A 174 10.90 22.33 0.12
C ASN A 174 10.11 23.59 -0.29
N LEU A 175 10.72 24.52 -1.03
CA LEU A 175 10.05 25.72 -1.57
C LEU A 175 9.46 25.50 -2.98
N VAL A 176 9.91 24.46 -3.70
CA VAL A 176 9.32 24.02 -4.97
C VAL A 176 7.99 23.29 -4.73
N ALA A 177 7.12 23.25 -5.74
CA ALA A 177 5.77 22.72 -5.62
C ALA A 177 5.73 21.25 -5.15
N VAL A 178 4.85 20.97 -4.17
CA VAL A 178 4.75 19.71 -3.40
C VAL A 178 4.71 18.44 -4.25
N LYS A 179 4.15 18.51 -5.47
CA LYS A 179 4.12 17.37 -6.41
C LYS A 179 5.52 16.83 -6.73
N TYR A 180 6.50 17.69 -6.97
CA TYR A 180 7.87 17.28 -7.30
C TYR A 180 8.60 16.64 -6.11
N TYR A 181 8.31 17.12 -4.89
CA TYR A 181 8.82 16.50 -3.67
C TYR A 181 8.38 15.03 -3.57
N GLY A 182 7.10 14.74 -3.80
CA GLY A 182 6.54 13.37 -3.71
C GLY A 182 7.22 12.37 -4.65
N GLU A 183 7.42 12.74 -5.91
CA GLU A 183 8.15 11.91 -6.89
C GLU A 183 9.62 11.73 -6.49
N SER A 184 10.27 12.79 -5.98
CA SER A 184 11.69 12.72 -5.57
C SER A 184 11.91 11.81 -4.37
N GLU A 185 11.05 11.87 -3.35
CA GLU A 185 11.15 11.00 -2.17
C GLU A 185 10.72 9.56 -2.50
N PHE A 186 9.83 9.33 -3.47
CA PHE A 186 9.55 7.97 -3.98
C PHE A 186 10.82 7.32 -4.57
N ILE A 187 11.59 8.06 -5.39
CA ILE A 187 12.85 7.57 -5.94
C ILE A 187 13.88 7.35 -4.82
N MET A 188 14.09 8.33 -3.93
CA MET A 188 15.08 8.24 -2.87
C MET A 188 14.76 7.15 -1.84
N ALA A 189 13.50 6.97 -1.46
CA ALA A 189 13.06 5.88 -0.58
C ALA A 189 13.25 4.49 -1.22
N SER A 190 13.07 4.37 -2.55
CA SER A 190 13.40 3.14 -3.29
C SER A 190 14.89 2.84 -3.20
N THR A 191 15.76 3.85 -3.35
CA THR A 191 17.22 3.69 -3.22
C THR A 191 17.64 3.21 -1.84
N LYS A 192 17.02 3.69 -0.75
CA LYS A 192 17.29 3.24 0.63
C LYS A 192 17.04 1.74 0.82
N VAL A 193 15.94 1.22 0.25
CA VAL A 193 15.60 -0.21 0.32
C VAL A 193 16.55 -1.06 -0.53
N ILE A 194 16.91 -0.59 -1.73
CA ILE A 194 17.90 -1.26 -2.60
C ILE A 194 19.28 -1.31 -1.94
N LEU A 195 19.73 -0.22 -1.30
CA LEU A 195 20.98 -0.17 -0.53
C LEU A 195 20.99 -1.23 0.58
N LEU A 196 19.91 -1.36 1.35
CA LEU A 196 19.84 -2.33 2.44
C LEU A 196 19.89 -3.78 1.94
N ILE A 197 19.11 -4.11 0.91
CA ILE A 197 19.12 -5.44 0.29
C ILE A 197 20.50 -5.75 -0.30
N GLY A 198 21.12 -4.78 -0.98
CA GLY A 198 22.47 -4.88 -1.50
C GLY A 198 23.50 -5.16 -0.41
N LEU A 199 23.49 -4.42 0.70
CA LEU A 199 24.39 -4.62 1.84
C LEU A 199 24.23 -5.98 2.52
N CYS A 200 23.00 -6.47 2.69
CA CYS A 200 22.73 -7.82 3.19
C CYS A 200 23.28 -8.89 2.23
N LEU A 201 23.07 -8.76 0.91
CA LEU A 201 23.61 -9.68 -0.09
C LEU A 201 25.15 -9.65 -0.15
N ILE A 202 25.76 -8.46 -0.12
CA ILE A 202 27.22 -8.29 -0.06
C ILE A 202 27.77 -8.98 1.19
N THR A 203 27.13 -8.84 2.34
CA THR A 203 27.54 -9.51 3.58
C THR A 203 27.50 -11.03 3.43
N LEU A 204 26.40 -11.60 2.89
CA LEU A 204 26.26 -13.03 2.67
C LEU A 204 27.28 -13.59 1.67
N ILE A 205 27.56 -12.87 0.58
CA ILE A 205 28.54 -13.27 -0.43
C ILE A 205 29.96 -13.21 0.15
N THR A 206 30.31 -12.10 0.80
CA THR A 206 31.68 -11.88 1.32
C THR A 206 32.01 -12.78 2.50
N MET A 207 31.08 -13.01 3.44
CA MET A 207 31.29 -13.91 4.58
C MET A 207 31.47 -15.37 4.14
N SER A 208 30.93 -15.74 2.97
CA SER A 208 31.03 -17.07 2.35
C SER A 208 32.30 -17.25 1.51
N GLY A 209 33.24 -16.29 1.54
CA GLY A 209 34.49 -16.33 0.78
C GLY A 209 34.43 -15.65 -0.59
N GLY A 210 33.28 -15.10 -0.99
CA GLY A 210 33.10 -14.33 -2.23
C GLY A 210 33.71 -12.91 -2.16
N ASN A 211 34.96 -12.80 -1.73
CA ASN A 211 35.68 -11.55 -1.55
C ASN A 211 37.09 -11.64 -2.19
N PRO A 212 37.79 -10.52 -2.47
CA PRO A 212 39.12 -10.53 -3.10
C PRO A 212 40.21 -11.32 -2.37
N MET A 213 40.03 -11.58 -1.07
CA MET A 213 40.95 -12.36 -0.23
C MET A 213 40.63 -13.86 -0.25
N ASN A 214 39.50 -14.27 -0.86
CA ASN A 214 38.94 -15.63 -0.86
C ASN A 214 38.71 -16.22 0.55
N ASP A 215 38.53 -15.36 1.55
CA ASP A 215 38.46 -15.74 2.97
C ASP A 215 37.01 -15.87 3.45
N ALA A 216 36.58 -17.10 3.74
CA ALA A 216 35.26 -17.40 4.29
C ALA A 216 35.20 -17.07 5.81
N TYR A 217 35.15 -15.77 6.12
CA TYR A 217 35.23 -15.30 7.51
C TYR A 217 33.97 -15.58 8.35
N GLY A 218 32.80 -15.80 7.74
CA GLY A 218 31.56 -16.14 8.45
C GLY A 218 31.27 -15.22 9.65
N PHE A 219 31.15 -15.81 10.84
CA PHE A 219 30.90 -15.09 12.11
C PHE A 219 32.19 -14.71 12.88
N ARG A 220 33.37 -14.67 12.26
CA ARG A 220 34.66 -14.41 12.95
C ARG A 220 34.65 -13.12 13.80
N ASN A 221 33.97 -12.07 13.36
CA ASN A 221 33.82 -10.79 14.10
C ASN A 221 33.02 -10.91 15.42
N TRP A 222 32.40 -12.07 15.69
CA TRP A 222 31.71 -12.41 16.95
C TRP A 222 32.59 -13.29 17.87
N GLY A 223 33.71 -13.80 17.35
CA GLY A 223 34.65 -14.66 18.07
C GLY A 223 35.47 -13.94 19.13
N ASP A 224 36.36 -14.69 19.79
CA ASP A 224 37.40 -14.19 20.69
C ASP A 224 36.90 -13.24 21.80
N GLY A 225 35.69 -13.48 22.28
CA GLY A 225 35.03 -12.69 23.33
C GLY A 225 34.27 -11.44 22.84
N ASN A 226 34.39 -11.07 21.56
CA ASN A 226 33.88 -9.80 21.03
C ASN A 226 32.35 -9.74 20.87
N TYR A 227 31.63 -10.85 21.03
CA TYR A 227 30.18 -10.93 20.88
C TYR A 227 29.40 -9.94 21.76
N ILE A 228 29.83 -9.75 23.02
CA ILE A 228 29.28 -8.73 23.94
C ILE A 228 30.40 -8.07 24.72
N HIS A 229 30.54 -6.76 24.54
CA HIS A 229 31.44 -5.90 25.32
C HIS A 229 30.77 -5.47 26.64
N ALA A 230 31.61 -5.28 27.67
CA ALA A 230 31.20 -4.60 28.89
C ALA A 230 31.32 -3.08 28.69
N TYR A 231 30.29 -2.33 29.03
CA TYR A 231 30.25 -0.87 28.95
C TYR A 231 30.10 -0.28 30.36
N PHE A 232 30.78 0.85 30.62
CA PHE A 232 30.71 1.64 31.86
C PHE A 232 31.26 0.98 33.14
N THR A 233 31.13 -0.34 33.29
CA THR A 233 31.71 -1.16 34.37
C THR A 233 32.09 -2.53 33.80
N ASP A 234 32.92 -3.29 34.50
CA ASP A 234 33.24 -4.68 34.12
C ASP A 234 32.11 -5.68 34.43
N GLY A 235 32.28 -6.90 33.94
CA GLY A 235 31.44 -8.05 34.29
C GLY A 235 30.04 -8.04 33.67
N SER A 236 29.13 -8.82 34.27
CA SER A 236 27.75 -9.00 33.78
C SER A 236 26.94 -7.70 33.77
N THR A 237 27.11 -6.85 34.79
CA THR A 237 26.48 -5.52 34.85
C THR A 237 26.91 -4.66 33.65
N GLY A 238 28.20 -4.65 33.32
CA GLY A 238 28.71 -3.91 32.18
C GLY A 238 28.13 -4.35 30.84
N ARG A 239 27.98 -5.68 30.68
CA ARG A 239 27.33 -6.28 29.50
C ARG A 239 25.87 -5.87 29.38
N PHE A 240 25.14 -5.80 30.51
CA PHE A 240 23.76 -5.30 30.54
C PHE A 240 23.68 -3.81 30.20
N LEU A 241 24.59 -2.97 30.72
CA LEU A 241 24.63 -1.54 30.39
C LEU A 241 24.98 -1.30 28.91
N GLY A 242 25.84 -2.13 28.31
CA GLY A 242 26.12 -2.11 26.87
C GLY A 242 24.87 -2.43 26.04
N PHE A 243 24.15 -3.51 26.38
CA PHE A 243 22.84 -3.83 25.80
C PHE A 243 21.83 -2.68 25.97
N TRP A 244 21.76 -2.05 27.14
CA TRP A 244 20.84 -0.95 27.38
C TRP A 244 21.18 0.30 26.55
N LYS A 245 22.46 0.61 26.34
CA LYS A 245 22.88 1.68 25.42
C LYS A 245 22.50 1.37 23.96
N VAL A 246 22.50 0.10 23.55
CA VAL A 246 21.91 -0.31 22.26
C VAL A 246 20.39 -0.08 22.26
N VAL A 247 19.65 -0.46 23.30
CA VAL A 247 18.19 -0.26 23.37
C VAL A 247 17.82 1.22 23.20
N ILE A 248 18.58 2.13 23.84
CA ILE A 248 18.43 3.58 23.69
C ILE A 248 18.69 4.01 22.23
N TYR A 249 19.78 3.56 21.61
CA TYR A 249 20.10 3.91 20.21
C TYR A 249 19.14 3.28 19.18
N ALA A 250 18.57 2.11 19.49
CA ALA A 250 17.49 1.50 18.73
C ALA A 250 16.20 2.34 18.80
N ALA A 251 15.99 3.13 19.86
CA ALA A 251 14.86 4.05 19.96
C ALA A 251 15.00 5.30 19.09
N PHE A 252 16.22 5.73 18.77
CA PHE A 252 16.48 6.67 17.69
C PHE A 252 16.29 6.04 16.31
N THR A 253 16.86 4.83 16.12
CA THR A 253 16.93 4.22 14.79
C THR A 253 15.58 3.66 14.31
N ILE A 254 14.73 3.14 15.21
CA ILE A 254 13.46 2.47 14.87
C ILE A 254 12.27 3.43 15.08
N ALA A 255 11.90 4.17 14.04
CA ALA A 255 10.78 5.13 14.05
C ALA A 255 9.53 4.62 13.30
N GLY A 256 8.46 5.42 13.25
CA GLY A 256 7.33 5.27 12.32
C GLY A 256 5.91 4.96 12.84
N PRO A 257 5.59 4.77 14.14
CA PRO A 257 4.19 4.79 14.60
C PRO A 257 3.48 6.10 14.27
N ASP A 258 4.23 7.21 14.31
CA ASP A 258 3.82 8.55 13.87
C ASP A 258 3.41 8.59 12.39
N MET A 259 4.02 7.78 11.52
CA MET A 259 3.66 7.75 10.09
C MET A 259 2.26 7.17 9.86
N ILE A 260 1.85 6.14 10.62
CA ILE A 260 0.47 5.64 10.60
C ILE A 260 -0.48 6.75 11.06
N ALA A 261 -0.14 7.43 12.15
CA ALA A 261 -1.01 8.41 12.78
C ALA A 261 -1.20 9.68 11.93
N LEU A 262 -0.14 10.16 11.27
CA LEU A 262 -0.20 11.31 10.37
C LEU A 262 -0.92 10.97 9.06
N ALA A 263 -0.68 9.78 8.50
CA ALA A 263 -1.34 9.36 7.27
C ALA A 263 -2.82 8.97 7.46
N ALA A 264 -3.29 8.78 8.69
CA ALA A 264 -4.67 8.37 8.97
C ALA A 264 -5.74 9.34 8.42
N GLY A 265 -5.43 10.65 8.35
CA GLY A 265 -6.30 11.67 7.75
C GLY A 265 -6.14 11.88 6.24
N GLU A 266 -5.27 11.11 5.57
CA GLU A 266 -4.95 11.21 4.13
C GLU A 266 -5.06 9.86 3.38
N ILE A 267 -5.25 8.74 4.07
CA ILE A 267 -5.34 7.38 3.49
C ILE A 267 -6.77 7.05 3.04
N GLN A 268 -6.91 6.48 1.84
CA GLN A 268 -8.15 5.86 1.35
C GLN A 268 -8.49 4.57 2.12
N ASN A 269 -9.77 4.36 2.44
CA ASN A 269 -10.27 3.30 3.32
C ASN A 269 -9.36 3.12 4.58
N PRO A 270 -9.26 4.12 5.47
CA PRO A 270 -8.32 4.10 6.60
C PRO A 270 -8.56 2.88 7.51
N ARG A 271 -9.82 2.46 7.68
CA ARG A 271 -10.22 1.31 8.49
C ARG A 271 -9.62 -0.01 8.04
N ARG A 272 -9.57 -0.28 6.73
CA ARG A 272 -8.98 -1.51 6.19
C ARG A 272 -7.48 -1.37 5.97
N THR A 273 -7.01 -0.17 5.63
CA THR A 273 -5.61 0.10 5.28
C THR A 273 -4.71 0.20 6.51
N ILE A 274 -5.09 0.97 7.55
CA ILE A 274 -4.25 1.20 8.74
C ILE A 274 -3.89 -0.10 9.47
N PRO A 275 -4.82 -1.03 9.78
CA PRO A 275 -4.49 -2.29 10.44
C PRO A 275 -3.63 -3.21 9.57
N ARG A 276 -3.74 -3.12 8.24
CA ARG A 276 -2.90 -3.87 7.30
C ARG A 276 -1.46 -3.33 7.32
N VAL A 277 -1.28 -2.01 7.29
CA VAL A 277 0.04 -1.37 7.42
C VAL A 277 0.68 -1.69 8.77
N ALA A 278 -0.07 -1.60 9.87
CA ALA A 278 0.42 -1.91 11.21
C ALA A 278 0.92 -3.36 11.37
N LYS A 279 0.24 -4.33 10.74
CA LYS A 279 0.69 -5.72 10.68
C LYS A 279 1.94 -5.89 9.79
N LEU A 280 2.05 -5.15 8.69
CA LEU A 280 3.23 -5.17 7.80
C LEU A 280 4.50 -4.60 8.47
N ILE A 281 4.36 -3.70 9.44
CA ILE A 281 5.50 -3.15 10.19
C ILE A 281 6.28 -4.22 10.95
N PHE A 282 5.69 -5.36 11.35
CA PHE A 282 6.45 -6.49 11.92
C PHE A 282 7.54 -7.00 10.95
N TYR A 283 7.19 -7.20 9.68
CA TYR A 283 8.16 -7.61 8.65
C TYR A 283 9.19 -6.52 8.36
N ARG A 284 8.81 -5.24 8.45
CA ARG A 284 9.75 -4.09 8.36
C ARG A 284 10.77 -4.12 9.51
N LEU A 285 10.31 -4.37 10.74
CA LEU A 285 11.15 -4.44 11.94
C LEU A 285 12.17 -5.58 11.86
N VAL A 286 11.72 -6.80 11.58
CA VAL A 286 12.60 -7.98 11.48
C VAL A 286 13.51 -7.88 10.24
N GLY A 287 12.92 -7.61 9.07
CA GLY A 287 13.61 -7.68 7.78
C GLY A 287 14.61 -6.56 7.51
N PHE A 288 14.38 -5.35 8.01
CA PHE A 288 15.30 -4.23 7.80
C PHE A 288 16.23 -4.01 8.99
N TYR A 289 15.71 -4.01 10.22
CA TYR A 289 16.51 -3.68 11.39
C TYR A 289 17.23 -4.91 11.95
N VAL A 290 16.51 -5.97 12.33
CA VAL A 290 17.16 -7.15 12.96
C VAL A 290 18.15 -7.83 12.01
N VAL A 291 17.79 -8.04 10.74
CA VAL A 291 18.72 -8.58 9.72
C VAL A 291 19.82 -7.56 9.36
N GLY A 292 19.50 -6.27 9.27
CA GLY A 292 20.48 -5.23 8.97
C GLY A 292 21.58 -5.15 10.02
N VAL A 293 21.23 -5.09 11.31
CA VAL A 293 22.21 -5.01 12.40
C VAL A 293 22.97 -6.33 12.62
N LEU A 294 22.36 -7.47 12.31
CA LEU A 294 23.05 -8.76 12.22
C LEU A 294 24.15 -8.71 11.14
N CYS A 295 23.84 -8.18 9.95
CA CYS A 295 24.81 -8.03 8.87
C CYS A 295 25.92 -7.02 9.20
N VAL A 296 25.61 -5.90 9.87
CA VAL A 296 26.62 -4.96 10.42
C VAL A 296 27.62 -5.69 11.32
N GLY A 297 27.12 -6.49 12.28
CA GLY A 297 27.96 -7.25 13.21
C GLY A 297 28.74 -8.38 12.56
N ILE A 298 28.31 -8.88 11.39
CA ILE A 298 29.04 -9.86 10.60
C ILE A 298 30.16 -9.19 9.80
N ILE A 299 29.87 -8.11 9.06
CA ILE A 299 30.81 -7.51 8.09
C ILE A 299 31.91 -6.66 8.73
N CYS A 300 31.68 -6.08 9.92
CA CYS A 300 32.60 -5.18 10.60
C CYS A 300 32.95 -5.68 12.01
N SER A 301 34.22 -5.61 12.39
CA SER A 301 34.64 -5.88 13.77
C SER A 301 34.24 -4.73 14.68
N SER A 302 33.71 -5.06 15.87
CA SER A 302 33.47 -4.08 16.93
C SER A 302 34.75 -3.47 17.51
N ARG A 303 35.93 -4.00 17.15
CA ARG A 303 37.26 -3.49 17.53
C ARG A 303 38.11 -3.10 16.32
N ASP A 304 37.47 -2.75 15.21
CA ASP A 304 38.17 -2.31 14.01
C ASP A 304 38.87 -0.94 14.20
N PRO A 305 40.17 -0.79 13.87
CA PRO A 305 40.89 0.48 14.04
C PRO A 305 40.32 1.65 13.22
N GLY A 306 39.81 1.39 12.01
CA GLY A 306 39.21 2.41 11.15
C GLY A 306 37.82 2.84 11.63
N LEU A 307 37.10 1.96 12.33
CA LEU A 307 35.87 2.30 13.05
C LEU A 307 36.18 3.10 14.32
N LEU A 308 37.17 2.67 15.12
CA LEU A 308 37.52 3.32 16.38
C LEU A 308 38.14 4.70 16.16
N GLY A 309 39.03 4.90 15.17
CA GLY A 309 39.57 6.23 14.84
C GLY A 309 38.49 7.24 14.43
N ALA A 310 37.45 6.80 13.73
CA ALA A 310 36.29 7.65 13.41
C ALA A 310 35.49 8.10 14.65
N ILE A 311 35.59 7.37 15.77
CA ILE A 311 34.77 7.57 16.99
C ILE A 311 35.59 8.20 18.12
N GLU A 312 36.88 7.89 18.24
CA GLU A 312 37.73 8.23 19.39
C GLU A 312 38.70 9.39 19.11
N SER A 313 39.33 9.43 17.93
CA SER A 313 40.21 10.55 17.52
C SER A 313 39.50 11.57 16.62
N GLY A 314 38.30 11.24 16.11
CA GLY A 314 37.52 12.10 15.22
C GLY A 314 38.21 12.37 13.88
N GLU A 315 39.07 11.44 13.44
CA GLU A 315 40.00 11.65 12.32
C GLU A 315 39.28 11.95 10.99
N PRO A 316 39.55 13.11 10.37
CA PRO A 316 39.00 13.46 9.06
C PRO A 316 39.34 12.40 8.00
N GLY A 317 38.31 11.84 7.36
CA GLY A 317 38.45 10.76 6.37
C GLY A 317 38.39 9.33 6.93
N ALA A 318 38.27 9.14 8.24
CA ALA A 318 37.99 7.84 8.83
C ALA A 318 36.58 7.34 8.44
N GLY A 319 36.41 6.01 8.38
CA GLY A 319 35.18 5.39 7.88
C GLY A 319 34.04 5.42 8.89
N ALA A 320 33.29 6.52 8.95
CA ALA A 320 32.19 6.69 9.91
C ALA A 320 31.03 5.68 9.77
N SER A 321 30.99 4.89 8.70
CA SER A 321 30.05 3.78 8.50
C SER A 321 30.74 2.42 8.65
N PRO A 322 30.30 1.52 9.57
CA PRO A 322 30.87 0.18 9.69
C PRO A 322 30.68 -0.67 8.43
N TRP A 323 29.64 -0.39 7.62
CA TRP A 323 29.44 -1.02 6.31
C TRP A 323 30.61 -0.70 5.35
N VAL A 324 30.99 0.58 5.27
CA VAL A 324 32.09 1.05 4.40
C VAL A 324 33.44 0.54 4.91
N VAL A 325 33.66 0.53 6.23
CA VAL A 325 34.86 -0.03 6.86
C VAL A 325 35.02 -1.52 6.56
N GLY A 326 33.99 -2.34 6.80
CA GLY A 326 34.05 -3.79 6.56
C GLY A 326 34.37 -4.13 5.09
N ILE A 327 33.80 -3.39 4.14
CA ILE A 327 34.06 -3.59 2.70
C ILE A 327 35.47 -3.10 2.31
N LYS A 328 35.97 -2.02 2.91
CA LYS A 328 37.35 -1.52 2.72
C LYS A 328 38.39 -2.52 3.20
N ASN A 329 38.15 -3.17 4.34
CA ASN A 329 39.01 -4.23 4.90
C ASN A 329 39.11 -5.47 4.00
N LEU A 330 38.06 -5.77 3.24
CA LEU A 330 38.05 -6.83 2.23
C LEU A 330 38.75 -6.44 0.92
N HIS A 331 39.44 -5.29 0.88
CA HIS A 331 40.22 -4.78 -0.25
C HIS A 331 39.42 -4.57 -1.56
N ILE A 332 38.10 -4.36 -1.45
CA ILE A 332 37.22 -4.13 -2.61
C ILE A 332 37.35 -2.66 -3.06
N LYS A 333 37.94 -2.42 -4.23
CA LYS A 333 38.48 -1.11 -4.64
C LYS A 333 37.48 0.01 -5.01
N ALA A 334 36.21 -0.32 -5.30
CA ALA A 334 35.22 0.67 -5.78
C ALA A 334 33.87 0.61 -5.07
N LEU A 335 33.61 -0.47 -4.31
CA LEU A 335 32.35 -0.67 -3.60
C LEU A 335 32.20 0.25 -2.36
N PRO A 336 33.26 0.53 -1.56
CA PRO A 336 33.18 1.50 -0.45
C PRO A 336 32.62 2.86 -0.89
N ASP A 337 33.13 3.42 -1.98
CA ASP A 337 32.72 4.71 -2.53
C ASP A 337 31.27 4.72 -3.02
N ILE A 338 30.85 3.69 -3.76
CA ILE A 338 29.46 3.55 -4.23
C ILE A 338 28.50 3.48 -3.03
N ILE A 339 28.86 2.75 -1.99
CA ILE A 339 28.03 2.61 -0.78
C ILE A 339 28.03 3.88 0.05
N ASN A 340 29.17 4.56 0.20
CA ASN A 340 29.25 5.84 0.90
C ASN A 340 28.41 6.92 0.17
N ALA A 341 28.37 6.89 -1.17
CA ALA A 341 27.51 7.77 -1.98
C ALA A 341 26.01 7.49 -1.80
N PHE A 342 25.61 6.21 -1.68
CA PHE A 342 24.21 5.87 -1.37
C PHE A 342 23.83 6.21 0.08
N ILE A 343 24.75 6.06 1.06
CA ILE A 343 24.55 6.50 2.44
C ILE A 343 24.39 8.03 2.50
N LEU A 344 25.19 8.77 1.74
CA LEU A 344 25.09 10.23 1.62
C LEU A 344 23.71 10.65 1.09
N LEU A 345 23.26 10.05 -0.01
CA LEU A 345 21.95 10.29 -0.61
C LEU A 345 20.80 9.92 0.33
N SER A 346 20.95 8.84 1.12
CA SER A 346 20.00 8.45 2.15
C SER A 346 19.83 9.53 3.23
N GLY A 347 20.94 10.06 3.77
CA GLY A 347 20.90 11.10 4.81
C GLY A 347 20.34 12.42 4.30
N TRP A 348 20.74 12.84 3.10
CA TRP A 348 20.21 14.03 2.42
C TRP A 348 18.69 13.93 2.20
N SER A 349 18.19 12.79 1.73
CA SER A 349 16.76 12.51 1.58
C SER A 349 16.03 12.59 2.93
N CYS A 350 16.57 11.97 3.99
CA CYS A 350 15.97 12.06 5.31
C CYS A 350 15.95 13.49 5.87
N GLY A 351 17.04 14.26 5.74
CA GLY A 351 17.07 15.68 6.12
C GLY A 351 16.04 16.53 5.36
N ASN A 352 15.86 16.26 4.06
CA ASN A 352 14.84 16.90 3.23
C ASN A 352 13.41 16.54 3.68
N ALA A 353 13.17 15.28 4.03
CA ALA A 353 11.88 14.77 4.48
C ALA A 353 11.50 15.22 5.91
N TYR A 354 12.47 15.29 6.82
CA TYR A 354 12.26 15.84 8.17
C TYR A 354 12.06 17.36 8.14
N LEU A 355 12.71 18.10 7.23
CA LEU A 355 12.39 19.51 7.00
C LEU A 355 10.94 19.68 6.50
N TYR A 356 10.51 18.81 5.57
CA TYR A 356 9.15 18.80 5.03
C TYR A 356 8.09 18.52 6.10
N SER A 357 8.29 17.50 6.94
CA SER A 357 7.32 17.10 7.97
C SER A 357 7.29 18.06 9.15
N THR A 358 8.45 18.43 9.70
CA THR A 358 8.57 19.33 10.87
C THR A 358 7.95 20.70 10.60
N SER A 359 8.13 21.24 9.39
CA SER A 359 7.51 22.50 8.96
C SER A 359 5.98 22.41 8.91
N ARG A 360 5.42 21.22 8.61
CA ARG A 360 3.98 20.96 8.59
C ARG A 360 3.42 20.66 9.97
N THR A 361 4.18 20.02 10.86
CA THR A 361 3.86 19.94 12.30
C THR A 361 3.73 21.34 12.90
N LEU A 362 4.69 22.24 12.65
CA LEU A 362 4.66 23.62 13.15
C LEU A 362 3.47 24.43 12.59
N TYR A 363 3.14 24.25 11.31
CA TYR A 363 1.94 24.80 10.70
C TYR A 363 0.64 24.27 11.34
N GLY A 364 0.56 22.95 11.60
CA GLY A 364 -0.57 22.32 12.30
C GLY A 364 -0.77 22.89 13.71
N LEU A 365 0.31 23.00 14.48
CA LEU A 365 0.28 23.65 15.80
C LEU A 365 -0.22 25.10 15.71
N ALA A 366 0.13 25.84 14.65
CA ALA A 366 -0.36 27.21 14.45
C ALA A 366 -1.85 27.27 14.07
N ARG A 367 -2.34 26.31 13.27
CA ARG A 367 -3.76 26.13 12.92
C ARG A 367 -4.60 25.83 14.15
N ASP A 368 -4.10 24.92 14.99
CA ASP A 368 -4.79 24.43 16.18
C ASP A 368 -4.68 25.40 17.38
N GLY A 369 -4.15 26.62 17.16
CA GLY A 369 -4.03 27.69 18.15
C GLY A 369 -2.93 27.47 19.21
N GLN A 370 -2.03 26.53 18.97
CA GLN A 370 -0.93 26.11 19.85
C GLN A 370 0.42 26.75 19.50
N ALA A 371 0.52 27.44 18.36
CA ALA A 371 1.69 28.23 17.94
C ALA A 371 1.26 29.59 17.32
N PRO A 372 2.18 30.57 17.16
CA PRO A 372 1.84 31.91 16.68
C PRO A 372 1.21 31.95 15.28
N LYS A 373 0.11 32.70 15.13
CA LYS A 373 -0.70 32.77 13.88
C LYS A 373 0.07 33.18 12.62
N PHE A 374 1.21 33.87 12.72
CA PHE A 374 1.98 34.25 11.52
C PHE A 374 2.48 33.02 10.74
N LEU A 375 2.71 31.88 11.41
CA LEU A 375 3.18 30.63 10.82
C LEU A 375 2.20 30.01 9.81
N LEU A 376 0.94 30.46 9.80
CA LEU A 376 -0.11 29.97 8.90
C LEU A 376 0.03 30.41 7.44
N LYS A 377 0.89 31.39 7.12
CA LYS A 377 0.97 31.93 5.76
C LYS A 377 1.55 30.91 4.77
N CYS A 378 0.71 30.40 3.88
CA CYS A 378 1.10 29.53 2.78
C CYS A 378 1.52 30.33 1.52
N THR A 379 2.31 29.70 0.66
CA THR A 379 2.52 30.15 -0.73
C THR A 379 1.36 29.70 -1.64
N LYS A 380 1.30 30.21 -2.87
CA LYS A 380 0.33 29.74 -3.90
C LYS A 380 0.44 28.24 -4.23
N ALA A 381 1.53 27.58 -3.84
CA ALA A 381 1.76 26.15 -4.02
C ALA A 381 1.53 25.32 -2.73
N GLY A 382 0.90 25.90 -1.71
CA GLY A 382 0.57 25.21 -0.45
C GLY A 382 1.77 24.94 0.48
N VAL A 383 2.83 25.75 0.39
CA VAL A 383 4.02 25.62 1.27
C VAL A 383 3.95 26.63 2.42
N PRO A 384 4.01 26.21 3.71
CA PRO A 384 3.95 27.11 4.86
C PRO A 384 5.30 27.81 5.09
N ILE A 385 5.58 28.87 4.33
CA ILE A 385 6.93 29.43 4.16
C ILE A 385 7.57 29.92 5.46
N TYR A 386 6.82 30.52 6.38
CA TYR A 386 7.38 30.95 7.66
C TYR A 386 7.71 29.78 8.59
N SER A 387 6.96 28.67 8.53
CA SER A 387 7.31 27.46 9.29
C SER A 387 8.59 26.82 8.76
N VAL A 388 8.75 26.76 7.42
CA VAL A 388 10.01 26.30 6.78
C VAL A 388 11.18 27.17 7.24
N LEU A 389 11.04 28.51 7.15
CA LEU A 389 12.08 29.44 7.58
C LEU A 389 12.43 29.32 9.07
N VAL A 390 11.45 29.13 9.96
CA VAL A 390 11.70 28.92 11.40
C VAL A 390 12.47 27.62 11.66
N VAL A 391 12.08 26.51 11.01
CA VAL A 391 12.83 25.24 11.12
C VAL A 391 14.26 25.42 10.59
N THR A 392 14.44 26.03 9.41
CA THR A 392 15.77 26.31 8.84
C THR A 392 16.65 27.15 9.76
N VAL A 393 16.12 28.26 10.29
CA VAL A 393 16.88 29.18 11.16
C VAL A 393 17.31 28.51 12.46
N ILE A 394 16.48 27.64 13.05
CA ILE A 394 16.91 26.89 14.24
C ILE A 394 17.89 25.78 13.86
N SER A 395 17.72 25.11 12.71
CA SER A 395 18.68 24.13 12.17
C SER A 395 20.06 24.71 11.86
N CYS A 396 20.24 26.04 11.82
CA CYS A 396 21.57 26.66 11.82
C CYS A 396 22.42 26.28 13.06
N ILE A 397 21.83 25.73 14.13
CA ILE A 397 22.58 25.14 15.26
C ILE A 397 23.54 24.02 14.81
N THR A 398 23.28 23.37 13.66
CA THR A 398 24.18 22.35 13.11
C THR A 398 25.56 22.90 12.71
N PHE A 399 25.70 24.22 12.50
CA PHE A 399 27.00 24.86 12.26
C PHE A 399 27.97 24.81 13.46
N LEU A 400 27.57 24.26 14.62
CA LEU A 400 28.49 23.88 15.70
C LEU A 400 29.64 22.95 15.25
N VAL A 401 29.47 22.25 14.11
CA VAL A 401 30.55 21.47 13.46
C VAL A 401 31.76 22.31 13.03
N SER A 402 31.62 23.64 12.94
CA SER A 402 32.75 24.53 12.66
C SER A 402 33.80 24.60 13.78
N SER A 403 33.47 24.08 14.96
CA SER A 403 34.30 24.13 16.18
C SER A 403 34.37 22.82 16.96
N ASN A 404 33.75 21.74 16.47
CA ASN A 404 33.67 20.42 17.10
C ASN A 404 33.63 19.35 15.99
N SER A 405 33.95 18.07 16.28
CA SER A 405 33.90 17.04 15.23
C SER A 405 32.46 16.82 14.70
N ALA A 406 32.33 16.40 13.45
CA ALA A 406 31.03 16.10 12.86
C ALA A 406 30.35 14.89 13.52
N VAL A 407 31.14 13.95 14.03
CA VAL A 407 30.69 12.75 14.75
C VAL A 407 30.16 13.11 16.14
N ASP A 408 30.85 13.99 16.89
CA ASP A 408 30.36 14.51 18.17
C ASP A 408 29.02 15.22 18.02
N VAL A 409 28.96 16.18 17.10
CA VAL A 409 27.76 17.01 16.86
C VAL A 409 26.59 16.15 16.38
N PHE A 410 26.85 15.15 15.52
CA PHE A 410 25.88 14.12 15.16
C PHE A 410 25.34 13.40 16.41
N PHE A 411 26.20 12.85 17.27
CA PHE A 411 25.74 12.11 18.45
C PHE A 411 25.00 12.99 19.48
N TRP A 412 25.33 14.28 19.61
CA TRP A 412 24.56 15.19 20.47
C TRP A 412 23.13 15.40 19.97
N PHE A 413 22.94 15.53 18.65
CA PHE A 413 21.59 15.60 18.06
C PHE A 413 20.87 14.26 18.08
N VAL A 414 21.59 13.12 17.99
CA VAL A 414 21.02 11.78 18.26
C VAL A 414 20.45 11.71 19.67
N ASP A 415 21.20 12.07 20.71
CA ASP A 415 20.73 12.01 22.12
C ASP A 415 19.47 12.88 22.34
N LEU A 416 19.51 14.12 21.84
CA LEU A 416 18.38 15.07 21.92
C LEU A 416 17.14 14.52 21.19
N THR A 417 17.34 13.93 20.00
CA THR A 417 16.29 13.30 19.20
C THR A 417 15.71 12.07 19.91
N THR A 418 16.57 11.16 20.36
CA THR A 418 16.22 9.90 21.02
C THR A 418 15.24 10.14 22.16
N THR A 419 15.60 11.09 23.02
CA THR A 419 14.82 11.46 24.21
C THR A 419 13.44 12.01 23.83
N ALA A 420 13.37 12.87 22.81
CA ALA A 420 12.12 13.46 22.34
C ALA A 420 11.22 12.45 21.61
N LEU A 421 11.80 11.51 20.85
CA LEU A 421 11.07 10.40 20.23
C LEU A 421 10.48 9.46 21.28
N ILE A 422 11.29 8.96 22.23
CA ILE A 422 10.79 8.10 23.32
C ILE A 422 9.69 8.82 24.11
N MET A 423 9.85 10.11 24.41
CA MET A 423 8.84 10.90 25.13
C MET A 423 7.53 11.00 24.33
N THR A 424 7.60 11.30 23.03
CA THR A 424 6.41 11.36 22.17
C THR A 424 5.73 10.00 22.02
N TYR A 425 6.49 8.93 21.83
CA TYR A 425 5.99 7.56 21.74
C TYR A 425 5.41 7.05 23.08
N THR A 426 5.96 7.50 24.21
CA THR A 426 5.39 7.27 25.54
C THR A 426 4.06 8.03 25.72
N PHE A 427 3.96 9.26 25.20
CA PHE A 427 2.68 10.00 25.15
C PHE A 427 1.64 9.29 24.27
N MET A 428 2.01 8.69 23.13
CA MET A 428 1.09 7.87 22.32
C MET A 428 0.51 6.68 23.12
N LEU A 429 1.36 5.99 23.89
CA LEU A 429 0.93 4.88 24.75
C LEU A 429 0.03 5.36 25.90
N ILE A 430 0.32 6.52 26.50
CA ILE A 430 -0.56 7.16 27.49
C ILE A 430 -1.92 7.52 26.88
N THR A 431 -1.95 8.05 25.65
CA THR A 431 -3.18 8.31 24.90
C THR A 431 -3.98 7.04 24.63
N TYR A 432 -3.33 5.94 24.23
CA TYR A 432 -3.98 4.64 24.06
C TYR A 432 -4.57 4.11 25.37
N MET A 433 -3.83 4.21 26.48
CA MET A 433 -4.33 3.80 27.80
C MET A 433 -5.49 4.69 28.28
N GLY A 434 -5.55 5.97 27.85
CA GLY A 434 -6.72 6.83 28.00
C GLY A 434 -7.93 6.32 27.24
N PHE A 435 -7.77 6.07 25.93
CA PHE A 435 -8.81 5.51 25.04
C PHE A 435 -9.35 4.15 25.54
N TYR A 436 -8.47 3.24 25.93
CA TYR A 436 -8.86 1.94 26.49
C TYR A 436 -9.66 2.10 27.80
N ARG A 437 -9.20 2.95 28.73
CA ARG A 437 -9.93 3.23 29.97
C ARG A 437 -11.27 3.90 29.72
N ALA A 438 -11.37 4.79 28.74
CA ALA A 438 -12.63 5.43 28.34
C ALA A 438 -13.65 4.39 27.86
N ARG A 439 -13.25 3.54 26.90
CA ARG A 439 -14.09 2.46 26.37
C ARG A 439 -14.56 1.50 27.47
N MET A 440 -13.67 1.06 28.35
CA MET A 440 -14.03 0.20 29.48
C MET A 440 -14.97 0.89 30.48
N ALA A 441 -14.79 2.19 30.75
CA ALA A 441 -15.66 2.94 31.67
C ALA A 441 -17.05 3.28 31.09
N GLN A 442 -17.20 3.23 29.76
CA GLN A 442 -18.44 3.48 29.03
C GLN A 442 -19.10 2.19 28.49
N ASN A 443 -18.56 1.00 28.83
CA ASN A 443 -18.99 -0.31 28.33
C ASN A 443 -19.00 -0.42 26.78
N PHE A 444 -18.07 0.24 26.11
CA PHE A 444 -18.05 0.35 24.64
C PHE A 444 -17.59 -0.98 23.97
N PRO A 445 -18.46 -1.74 23.28
CA PRO A 445 -18.18 -3.14 22.92
C PRO A 445 -16.97 -3.29 21.99
N PRO A 446 -16.11 -4.33 22.13
CA PRO A 446 -15.00 -4.57 21.22
C PRO A 446 -15.40 -4.70 19.74
N GLU A 447 -16.60 -5.23 19.50
CA GLU A 447 -17.20 -5.46 18.18
C GLU A 447 -17.47 -4.16 17.39
N THR A 448 -17.50 -3.01 18.06
CA THR A 448 -17.66 -1.68 17.43
C THR A 448 -16.37 -1.11 16.84
N LEU A 449 -15.23 -1.79 17.03
CA LEU A 449 -13.95 -1.38 16.47
C LEU A 449 -13.69 -2.03 15.11
N PRO A 450 -13.29 -1.27 14.07
CA PRO A 450 -12.78 -1.83 12.81
C PRO A 450 -11.51 -2.68 13.00
N TYR A 451 -10.77 -2.46 14.09
CA TYR A 451 -9.60 -3.24 14.46
C TYR A 451 -9.35 -3.19 15.97
N LEU A 452 -9.05 -4.35 16.58
CA LEU A 452 -8.65 -4.49 17.98
C LEU A 452 -7.17 -4.94 18.05
N SER A 453 -6.37 -4.29 18.88
CA SER A 453 -4.97 -4.68 19.10
C SER A 453 -4.86 -5.97 19.93
N PRO A 454 -3.98 -6.93 19.56
CA PRO A 454 -3.84 -8.19 20.28
C PRO A 454 -3.20 -7.99 21.66
N TRP A 455 -3.60 -8.83 22.62
CA TRP A 455 -3.09 -8.86 24.00
C TRP A 455 -3.23 -7.55 24.80
N THR A 456 -4.09 -6.63 24.36
CA THR A 456 -4.51 -5.47 25.15
C THR A 456 -5.28 -5.92 26.40
N PRO A 457 -5.03 -5.30 27.58
CA PRO A 457 -4.16 -4.15 27.83
C PRO A 457 -2.71 -4.50 28.21
N TYR A 458 -2.36 -5.78 28.36
CA TYR A 458 -1.05 -6.20 28.88
C TYR A 458 0.12 -5.77 27.98
N PHE A 459 -0.01 -5.94 26.67
CA PHE A 459 1.05 -5.65 25.70
C PHE A 459 1.37 -4.15 25.58
N PRO A 460 0.40 -3.22 25.43
CA PRO A 460 0.69 -1.78 25.52
C PRO A 460 1.07 -1.33 26.95
N GLY A 461 0.60 -2.00 28.00
CA GLY A 461 1.03 -1.74 29.38
C GLY A 461 2.53 -2.03 29.60
N LEU A 462 3.04 -3.13 29.04
CA LEU A 462 4.47 -3.46 29.04
C LEU A 462 5.27 -2.42 28.24
N ALA A 463 4.81 -2.05 27.04
CA ALA A 463 5.46 -1.02 26.23
C ALA A 463 5.54 0.32 26.98
N LEU A 464 4.47 0.72 27.69
CA LEU A 464 4.44 1.96 28.47
C LEU A 464 5.47 1.93 29.61
N LEU A 465 5.59 0.79 30.32
CA LEU A 465 6.63 0.60 31.34
C LEU A 465 8.04 0.70 30.73
N LEU A 466 8.29 0.07 29.58
CA LEU A 466 9.58 0.13 28.89
C LEU A 466 9.93 1.55 28.41
N GLY A 467 8.95 2.34 27.93
CA GLY A 467 9.15 3.74 27.57
C GLY A 467 9.53 4.62 28.76
N ILE A 468 8.84 4.44 29.90
CA ILE A 468 9.15 5.16 31.14
C ILE A 468 10.55 4.80 31.66
N LEU A 469 10.91 3.51 31.66
CA LEU A 469 12.25 3.06 32.04
C LEU A 469 13.32 3.62 31.09
N ALA A 470 13.07 3.61 29.78
CA ALA A 470 13.96 4.20 28.78
C ALA A 470 14.18 5.69 29.03
N LEU A 471 13.13 6.48 29.34
CA LEU A 471 13.25 7.90 29.67
C LEU A 471 14.03 8.17 30.97
N ILE A 472 13.86 7.33 32.00
CA ILE A 472 14.60 7.47 33.26
C ILE A 472 16.09 7.19 33.04
N PHE A 473 16.41 6.11 32.31
CA PHE A 473 17.78 5.62 32.14
C PHE A 473 18.44 6.01 30.79
N VAL A 474 17.89 6.98 30.04
CA VAL A 474 18.40 7.39 28.71
C VAL A 474 19.86 7.90 28.74
N GLY A 475 20.22 8.61 29.81
CA GLY A 475 21.54 9.19 30.02
C GLY A 475 22.27 8.59 31.23
N PHE A 476 22.07 7.31 31.52
CA PHE A 476 22.65 6.64 32.71
C PHE A 476 24.18 6.79 32.80
N ASP A 477 24.86 6.81 31.66
CA ASP A 477 26.31 6.92 31.52
C ASP A 477 26.84 8.36 31.69
N ASN A 478 25.96 9.37 31.78
CA ASN A 478 26.34 10.76 32.03
C ASN A 478 26.48 11.10 33.53
N PHE A 479 26.13 10.20 34.44
CA PHE A 479 26.13 10.49 35.88
C PHE A 479 27.50 10.32 36.56
N TYR A 480 28.39 9.48 36.03
CA TYR A 480 29.70 9.22 36.61
C TYR A 480 30.74 8.83 35.54
N PRO A 481 31.76 9.67 35.24
CA PRO A 481 31.92 11.05 35.70
C PRO A 481 30.76 11.93 35.22
N PHE A 482 30.36 12.93 36.02
CA PHE A 482 29.19 13.75 35.69
C PHE A 482 29.45 14.67 34.50
N SER A 483 28.85 14.35 33.35
CA SER A 483 28.96 15.12 32.12
C SER A 483 27.83 16.14 32.02
N VAL A 484 28.10 17.41 32.31
CA VAL A 484 27.11 18.50 32.19
C VAL A 484 26.53 18.56 30.77
N ARG A 485 27.38 18.41 29.74
CA ARG A 485 26.96 18.41 28.33
C ARG A 485 26.05 17.22 28.02
N GLY A 486 26.48 16.01 28.37
CA GLY A 486 25.74 14.78 28.13
C GLY A 486 24.43 14.70 28.91
N PHE A 487 24.41 15.13 30.17
CA PHE A 487 23.20 15.24 30.96
C PHE A 487 22.17 16.17 30.30
N ILE A 488 22.61 17.32 29.76
CA ILE A 488 21.73 18.22 29.02
C ILE A 488 21.24 17.56 27.72
N THR A 489 22.12 16.98 26.89
CA THR A 489 21.69 16.37 25.61
C THR A 489 20.75 15.17 25.82
N SER A 490 21.00 14.31 26.79
CA SER A 490 20.17 13.12 27.05
C SER A 490 18.91 13.41 27.88
N TYR A 491 18.78 14.53 28.60
CA TYR A 491 17.57 14.81 29.41
C TYR A 491 16.76 16.04 28.98
N PHE A 492 17.26 16.89 28.06
CA PHE A 492 16.51 18.07 27.60
C PHE A 492 15.15 17.72 27.00
N GLY A 493 15.04 16.66 26.17
CA GLY A 493 13.76 16.25 25.56
C GLY A 493 12.68 15.88 26.60
N LEU A 494 13.08 15.20 27.68
CA LEU A 494 12.20 14.86 28.80
C LEU A 494 11.75 16.12 29.55
N ILE A 495 12.70 16.99 29.90
CA ILE A 495 12.43 18.26 30.60
C ILE A 495 11.50 19.15 29.74
N PHE A 496 11.76 19.25 28.44
CA PHE A 496 10.95 20.04 27.51
C PHE A 496 9.50 19.52 27.41
N GLY A 497 9.29 18.20 27.32
CA GLY A 497 7.96 17.61 27.32
C GLY A 497 7.20 17.83 28.64
N VAL A 498 7.88 17.75 29.78
CA VAL A 498 7.27 18.03 31.10
C VAL A 498 6.97 19.53 31.28
N VAL A 499 7.88 20.42 30.87
CA VAL A 499 7.72 21.87 30.99
C VAL A 499 6.62 22.40 30.07
N THR A 500 6.55 21.95 28.82
CA THR A 500 5.46 22.32 27.90
C THR A 500 4.09 21.87 28.41
N PHE A 501 3.99 20.66 28.98
CA PHE A 501 2.79 20.17 29.66
C PHE A 501 2.38 21.07 30.83
N LEU A 502 3.31 21.36 31.75
CA LEU A 502 3.04 22.18 32.93
C LEU A 502 2.65 23.62 32.57
N ILE A 503 3.34 24.24 31.60
CA ILE A 503 3.03 25.58 31.12
C ILE A 503 1.59 25.65 30.59
N TRP A 504 1.19 24.74 29.69
CA TRP A 504 -0.17 24.76 29.15
C TRP A 504 -1.23 24.43 30.22
N LYS A 505 -0.96 23.45 31.09
CA LYS A 505 -1.86 23.08 32.18
C LYS A 505 -2.11 24.23 33.16
N VAL A 506 -1.08 25.03 33.48
CA VAL A 506 -1.21 26.22 34.35
C VAL A 506 -1.88 27.38 33.62
N LEU A 507 -1.45 27.72 32.40
CA LEU A 507 -1.98 28.87 31.65
C LEU A 507 -3.42 28.69 31.17
N LYS A 508 -3.79 27.48 30.73
CA LYS A 508 -5.14 27.15 30.24
C LYS A 508 -6.02 26.47 31.29
N ARG A 509 -5.48 26.13 32.47
CA ARG A 509 -6.18 25.46 33.58
C ARG A 509 -6.93 24.19 33.16
N THR A 510 -6.28 23.39 32.30
CA THR A 510 -6.87 22.16 31.76
C THR A 510 -7.07 21.11 32.84
N ARG A 511 -8.03 20.21 32.61
CA ARG A 511 -8.33 19.07 33.49
C ARG A 511 -8.08 17.78 32.73
N PHE A 512 -7.67 16.75 33.47
CA PHE A 512 -7.68 15.39 32.94
C PHE A 512 -9.11 14.97 32.62
N VAL A 513 -9.30 14.36 31.46
CA VAL A 513 -10.59 13.86 31.00
C VAL A 513 -11.00 12.66 31.84
N HIS A 514 -12.20 12.69 32.41
CA HIS A 514 -12.71 11.57 33.21
C HIS A 514 -13.17 10.45 32.27
N PRO A 515 -12.79 9.16 32.47
CA PRO A 515 -13.05 8.10 31.49
C PRO A 515 -14.52 7.90 31.09
N LYS A 516 -15.48 8.21 31.98
CA LYS A 516 -16.92 8.14 31.65
C LYS A 516 -17.43 9.30 30.77
N GLU A 517 -16.68 10.40 30.72
CA GLU A 517 -16.99 11.64 30.00
C GLU A 517 -16.09 11.83 28.77
N ALA A 518 -15.11 10.94 28.57
CA ALA A 518 -14.18 10.98 27.46
C ALA A 518 -14.92 10.82 26.13
N ASP A 519 -14.80 11.82 25.26
CA ASP A 519 -15.49 11.86 23.99
C ASP A 519 -14.94 10.80 23.02
N LEU A 520 -15.74 9.77 22.74
CA LEU A 520 -15.47 8.74 21.72
C LEU A 520 -16.28 8.94 20.43
N ILE A 521 -17.20 9.92 20.36
CA ILE A 521 -18.30 9.94 19.38
C ILE A 521 -18.34 11.22 18.50
N SER A 522 -17.90 12.40 18.97
CA SER A 522 -17.91 13.61 18.11
C SER A 522 -17.04 13.43 16.86
N GLY A 523 -17.52 13.88 15.70
CA GLY A 523 -16.88 13.64 14.40
C GLY A 523 -16.97 12.20 13.89
N LYS A 524 -17.31 11.20 14.72
CA LYS A 524 -17.45 9.81 14.27
C LYS A 524 -18.57 9.66 13.22
N ALA A 525 -19.67 10.41 13.31
CA ALA A 525 -20.74 10.34 12.32
C ALA A 525 -20.31 10.82 10.92
N GLU A 526 -19.45 11.85 10.85
CA GLU A 526 -18.88 12.37 9.60
C GLU A 526 -17.86 11.36 9.03
N VAL A 527 -16.98 10.84 9.90
CA VAL A 527 -16.02 9.78 9.55
C VAL A 527 -16.71 8.47 9.18
N ASP A 528 -17.88 8.15 9.74
CA ASP A 528 -18.71 6.99 9.40
C ASP A 528 -19.41 7.18 8.05
N ALA A 529 -19.63 8.41 7.59
CA ALA A 529 -20.11 8.69 6.23
C ALA A 529 -18.96 8.65 5.22
N GLU A 530 -17.82 9.29 5.53
CA GLU A 530 -16.60 9.25 4.69
C GLU A 530 -16.06 7.82 4.53
N CYS A 531 -16.07 7.01 5.60
CA CYS A 531 -15.69 5.60 5.53
C CYS A 531 -16.73 4.73 4.83
N ARG A 532 -18.04 4.99 4.96
CA ARG A 532 -19.09 4.16 4.33
C ARG A 532 -18.97 4.10 2.82
N HIS A 533 -18.62 5.20 2.16
CA HIS A 533 -18.29 5.19 0.73
C HIS A 533 -17.29 4.06 0.37
N TRP A 534 -16.25 3.84 1.21
CA TRP A 534 -15.25 2.77 1.01
C TRP A 534 -15.62 1.40 1.62
N GLU A 535 -16.65 1.32 2.47
CA GLU A 535 -17.12 0.09 3.13
C GLU A 535 -18.32 -0.54 2.38
N GLU A 536 -19.12 0.28 1.68
CA GLU A 536 -20.35 -0.12 0.98
C GLU A 536 -20.14 -0.42 -0.51
N GLY A 537 -18.96 -0.12 -1.07
CA GLY A 537 -18.56 -0.58 -2.41
C GLY A 537 -17.58 0.30 -3.19
N GLY A 538 -17.39 1.56 -2.77
CA GLY A 538 -16.51 2.51 -3.44
C GLY A 538 -15.04 2.10 -3.39
N ILE A 539 -14.53 1.64 -4.53
CA ILE A 539 -13.09 1.54 -4.83
C ILE A 539 -12.82 2.38 -6.08
N GLU A 540 -13.23 3.65 -6.05
CA GLU A 540 -12.82 4.65 -7.02
C GLU A 540 -11.39 5.11 -6.69
N GLU A 541 -10.42 4.93 -7.59
CA GLU A 541 -9.15 5.69 -7.55
C GLU A 541 -9.42 7.14 -8.04
N THR A 542 -10.28 7.89 -7.33
CA THR A 542 -10.83 9.18 -7.77
C THR A 542 -9.75 10.15 -8.23
N ARG A 543 -9.63 10.37 -9.55
CA ARG A 543 -8.69 11.35 -10.12
C ARG A 543 -9.14 12.77 -9.76
N THR A 544 -8.19 13.61 -9.35
CA THR A 544 -8.46 15.02 -9.05
C THR A 544 -8.86 15.80 -10.31
N ILE A 545 -10.12 16.21 -10.41
CA ILE A 545 -10.59 17.22 -11.38
C ILE A 545 -10.36 18.61 -10.77
N PRO A 546 -9.71 19.57 -11.47
CA PRO A 546 -9.55 20.95 -10.97
C PRO A 546 -10.89 21.71 -10.93
N SER A 547 -11.15 22.42 -9.84
CA SER A 547 -12.36 23.23 -9.66
C SER A 547 -12.22 24.63 -10.27
N SER A 548 -12.76 24.86 -11.47
CA SER A 548 -12.84 26.21 -12.05
C SER A 548 -13.92 26.44 -13.12
N ALA A 549 -15.17 26.62 -12.71
CA ALA A 549 -16.15 27.48 -13.41
C ALA A 549 -17.37 27.75 -12.51
N PRO A 550 -17.84 29.01 -12.34
CA PRO A 550 -19.09 29.33 -11.68
C PRO A 550 -20.23 29.54 -12.70
N GLY A 551 -21.43 29.00 -12.43
CA GLY A 551 -22.65 29.45 -13.12
C GLY A 551 -23.71 28.40 -13.44
N ALA A 552 -24.50 28.00 -12.44
CA ALA A 552 -25.90 27.58 -12.63
C ALA A 552 -26.64 27.76 -11.30
N ALA A 553 -27.81 28.40 -11.32
CA ALA A 553 -28.65 28.58 -10.14
C ALA A 553 -30.13 28.35 -10.49
N GLY A 554 -30.83 27.61 -9.64
CA GLY A 554 -32.28 27.47 -9.63
C GLY A 554 -32.81 26.07 -9.97
N LEU A 555 -33.99 25.77 -9.40
CA LEU A 555 -34.90 24.64 -9.70
C LEU A 555 -34.37 23.24 -9.31
N HIS A 556 -35.09 22.34 -8.61
CA HIS A 556 -36.37 22.37 -7.89
C HIS A 556 -36.13 21.85 -6.44
N SER A 557 -36.90 22.13 -5.38
CA SER A 557 -38.35 22.14 -5.13
C SER A 557 -39.00 20.75 -5.05
N GLU A 558 -39.61 20.47 -3.89
CA GLU A 558 -40.67 19.48 -3.62
C GLU A 558 -40.48 18.00 -4.02
N ALA A 559 -40.35 17.13 -3.03
CA ALA A 559 -41.37 16.11 -2.72
C ALA A 559 -41.13 15.47 -1.34
N GLU A 560 -42.08 15.61 -0.42
CA GLU A 560 -42.17 14.76 0.78
C GLU A 560 -43.06 13.55 0.49
N ALA A 561 -42.71 12.39 1.04
CA ALA A 561 -43.57 11.22 1.09
C ALA A 561 -43.32 10.46 2.42
N GLU A 562 -44.39 10.06 3.08
CA GLU A 562 -44.43 9.57 4.46
C GLU A 562 -45.21 8.25 4.52
N VAL A 563 -45.06 7.48 5.62
CA VAL A 563 -45.86 6.27 5.96
C VAL A 563 -45.51 5.06 5.06
N ASP A 564 -45.47 3.79 5.52
CA ASP A 564 -46.02 3.19 6.74
C ASP A 564 -45.03 2.28 7.48
N THR A 565 -45.26 2.09 8.78
CA THR A 565 -44.58 1.10 9.63
C THR A 565 -45.57 0.39 10.53
N ASP A 566 -46.32 -0.59 10.01
CA ASP A 566 -46.97 -1.58 10.88
C ASP A 566 -47.07 -2.99 10.26
N ARG A 567 -46.38 -3.94 10.89
CA ARG A 567 -46.76 -5.36 10.85
C ARG A 567 -46.26 -6.14 12.08
N VAL A 568 -46.92 -5.81 13.20
CA VAL A 568 -47.12 -6.59 14.44
C VAL A 568 -46.55 -8.02 14.47
N ALA A 569 -45.88 -8.34 15.58
CA ALA A 569 -45.27 -9.62 15.88
C ALA A 569 -46.26 -10.76 16.24
N THR A 570 -45.98 -11.95 15.71
CA THR A 570 -46.30 -13.26 16.33
C THR A 570 -45.18 -14.22 15.92
N THR A 571 -44.35 -14.77 16.82
CA THR A 571 -44.65 -15.97 17.62
C THR A 571 -43.53 -16.18 18.65
N ILE A 572 -43.84 -16.71 19.85
CA ILE A 572 -42.89 -16.99 20.93
C ILE A 572 -43.11 -18.42 21.48
N SER A 573 -42.03 -19.03 22.00
CA SER A 573 -41.95 -20.26 22.84
C SER A 573 -42.14 -21.64 22.21
N ALA A 574 -41.08 -22.48 22.29
CA ALA A 574 -41.08 -23.79 22.99
C ALA A 574 -39.64 -24.38 23.12
N THR A 575 -39.35 -25.08 24.23
CA THR A 575 -38.29 -26.12 24.48
C THR A 575 -36.83 -25.90 24.02
N VAL A 576 -35.73 -25.98 24.80
CA VAL A 576 -35.33 -26.64 26.09
C VAL A 576 -34.92 -28.13 25.99
N GLU A 577 -33.76 -28.45 26.60
CA GLU A 577 -33.13 -29.79 26.86
C GLU A 577 -32.53 -30.57 25.65
N ALA A 578 -31.49 -31.43 25.73
CA ALA A 578 -30.71 -32.01 26.86
C ALA A 578 -29.18 -32.21 26.55
N ASN A 579 -28.47 -33.12 27.27
CA ASN A 579 -27.01 -33.15 27.51
C ASN A 579 -26.20 -34.38 26.97
N ALA A 580 -24.85 -34.23 26.86
CA ALA A 580 -23.76 -35.25 26.86
C ALA A 580 -23.65 -36.30 25.70
N GLY A 581 -22.50 -36.96 25.42
CA GLY A 581 -21.09 -36.85 25.89
C GLY A 581 -20.16 -38.02 25.47
N PHE A 582 -18.86 -37.98 25.86
CA PHE A 582 -17.80 -39.05 25.79
C PHE A 582 -17.03 -39.39 24.47
N SER A 583 -15.93 -40.17 24.60
CA SER A 583 -14.80 -40.46 23.63
C SER A 583 -13.95 -41.69 24.17
N PRO A 584 -12.74 -42.15 23.70
CA PRO A 584 -11.72 -41.66 22.72
C PRO A 584 -10.97 -42.78 21.87
N PHE A 585 -9.70 -42.53 21.43
CA PHE A 585 -8.62 -43.48 20.98
C PHE A 585 -8.65 -44.06 19.52
N ARG A 586 -7.56 -44.56 18.85
CA ARG A 586 -6.09 -44.72 19.11
C ARG A 586 -5.21 -44.98 17.82
N ILE A 587 -3.89 -44.65 17.87
CA ILE A 587 -2.65 -45.32 17.31
C ILE A 587 -2.65 -45.86 15.83
N ILE A 588 -1.89 -45.32 14.83
CA ILE A 588 -0.42 -45.42 14.50
C ILE A 588 0.03 -46.88 14.11
N PRO A 589 0.84 -47.21 13.03
CA PRO A 589 1.96 -46.47 12.38
C PRO A 589 2.24 -46.57 10.83
N SER A 590 3.25 -45.79 10.37
CA SER A 590 4.36 -46.07 9.39
C SER A 590 4.22 -46.22 7.85
N ASN A 591 4.97 -45.33 7.16
CA ASN A 591 5.92 -45.49 6.03
C ASN A 591 5.62 -45.05 4.57
N GLU A 592 6.58 -44.23 4.08
CA GLU A 592 7.19 -44.12 2.73
C GLU A 592 6.50 -43.43 1.52
N THR A 593 6.92 -42.16 1.32
CA THR A 593 7.38 -41.55 0.04
C THR A 593 6.51 -41.62 -1.22
N SER A 594 5.74 -40.55 -1.48
CA SER A 594 5.91 -39.70 -2.69
C SER A 594 4.95 -38.50 -2.68
N ALA A 595 5.49 -37.28 -2.67
CA ALA A 595 4.68 -36.05 -2.55
C ALA A 595 4.08 -35.61 -3.91
N SER A 596 2.97 -36.22 -4.30
CA SER A 596 2.17 -35.78 -5.45
C SER A 596 1.21 -34.63 -5.08
N PHE A 597 1.14 -33.61 -5.94
CA PHE A 597 0.35 -32.40 -5.70
C PHE A 597 -1.15 -32.65 -5.97
N ARG A 598 -1.89 -33.16 -4.97
CA ARG A 598 -3.36 -33.23 -5.02
C ARG A 598 -3.97 -31.90 -4.56
N ALA A 599 -4.32 -31.04 -5.51
CA ALA A 599 -5.18 -29.89 -5.25
C ALA A 599 -6.63 -30.37 -5.04
N GLY A 600 -7.00 -30.69 -3.79
CA GLY A 600 -8.30 -31.31 -3.52
C GLY A 600 -8.72 -31.49 -2.06
N GLU A 601 -8.07 -30.88 -1.07
CA GLU A 601 -8.53 -30.92 0.33
C GLU A 601 -7.94 -29.76 1.15
N LEU A 602 -8.73 -28.70 1.37
CA LEU A 602 -8.45 -27.64 2.35
C LEU A 602 -9.71 -26.80 2.69
N LEU A 603 -10.86 -27.47 2.86
CA LEU A 603 -12.14 -26.87 3.26
C LEU A 603 -12.91 -27.80 4.22
N ALA A 604 -12.38 -28.02 5.42
CA ALA A 604 -13.13 -28.46 6.60
C ALA A 604 -12.27 -28.28 7.88
N THR A 605 -12.92 -27.87 8.99
CA THR A 605 -12.41 -27.69 10.37
C THR A 605 -11.89 -26.30 10.78
N ASP A 606 -12.79 -25.31 10.77
CA ASP A 606 -13.19 -24.72 12.05
C ASP A 606 -14.69 -24.33 11.95
N THR A 607 -15.50 -24.65 12.96
CA THR A 607 -16.96 -24.51 12.90
C THR A 607 -17.57 -24.04 14.20
N ASP A 608 -17.85 -22.74 14.28
CA ASP A 608 -19.10 -22.23 14.83
C ASP A 608 -19.50 -20.94 14.09
N ARG A 609 -20.79 -20.56 14.16
CA ARG A 609 -21.45 -19.48 13.39
C ARG A 609 -21.54 -19.71 11.87
N SER A 610 -22.20 -20.81 11.49
CA SER A 610 -22.69 -20.99 10.12
C SER A 610 -24.04 -20.29 9.89
N ASP A 611 -24.02 -19.09 9.31
CA ASP A 611 -25.09 -18.68 8.42
C ASP A 611 -24.81 -19.33 7.05
N VAL A 612 -25.68 -20.23 6.60
CA VAL A 612 -25.38 -21.10 5.46
C VAL A 612 -25.61 -20.35 4.13
N LEU A 613 -24.57 -19.65 3.69
CA LEU A 613 -24.42 -19.24 2.30
C LEU A 613 -24.40 -20.49 1.40
N LYS A 614 -25.57 -20.84 0.86
CA LYS A 614 -25.68 -21.78 -0.26
C LYS A 614 -24.81 -21.25 -1.41
N PRO A 615 -24.10 -22.12 -2.16
CA PRO A 615 -23.37 -21.67 -3.35
C PRO A 615 -24.34 -20.97 -4.31
N GLU A 616 -23.98 -19.79 -4.80
CA GLU A 616 -24.81 -19.06 -5.78
C GLU A 616 -24.96 -19.92 -7.05
N VAL A 617 -26.19 -20.38 -7.29
CA VAL A 617 -26.54 -21.08 -8.53
C VAL A 617 -26.71 -20.02 -9.62
N PHE A 618 -25.77 -19.98 -10.55
CA PHE A 618 -25.90 -19.21 -11.78
C PHE A 618 -26.86 -19.92 -12.72
N ASP A 619 -27.87 -19.20 -13.20
CA ASP A 619 -28.74 -19.68 -14.28
C ASP A 619 -28.49 -18.88 -15.56
N PHE A 620 -27.97 -19.58 -16.58
CA PHE A 620 -27.75 -19.05 -17.93
C PHE A 620 -28.88 -19.45 -18.91
N SER A 621 -30.03 -19.90 -18.40
CA SER A 621 -31.25 -20.10 -19.19
C SER A 621 -31.89 -18.76 -19.55
N ASP A 622 -32.43 -18.67 -20.76
CA ASP A 622 -33.14 -17.50 -21.31
C ASP A 622 -32.34 -16.19 -21.22
N MET A 623 -31.25 -16.13 -21.98
CA MET A 623 -30.38 -14.96 -22.06
C MET A 623 -30.90 -13.96 -23.10
N GLY A 624 -31.63 -12.95 -22.62
CA GLY A 624 -32.11 -11.80 -23.41
C GLY A 624 -30.98 -10.90 -23.91
N LEU A 625 -30.23 -11.38 -24.92
CA LEU A 625 -29.12 -10.68 -25.57
C LEU A 625 -29.50 -10.31 -27.01
N VAL A 626 -29.04 -9.14 -27.46
CA VAL A 626 -29.21 -8.65 -28.84
C VAL A 626 -27.85 -8.53 -29.52
N CYS A 627 -27.82 -8.77 -30.84
CA CYS A 627 -26.67 -8.50 -31.68
C CYS A 627 -26.79 -7.09 -32.27
N THR A 628 -25.92 -6.17 -31.85
CA THR A 628 -25.90 -4.77 -32.31
C THR A 628 -25.07 -4.56 -33.58
N ILE A 629 -24.40 -5.61 -34.08
CA ILE A 629 -23.54 -5.61 -35.27
C ILE A 629 -24.01 -6.64 -36.30
N ASN A 630 -23.53 -6.52 -37.53
CA ASN A 630 -23.73 -7.55 -38.54
C ASN A 630 -22.80 -8.75 -38.27
N ALA A 631 -23.33 -9.80 -37.67
CA ALA A 631 -22.56 -10.99 -37.30
C ALA A 631 -21.92 -11.70 -38.51
N ASP A 632 -22.52 -11.61 -39.70
CA ASP A 632 -21.99 -12.25 -40.92
C ASP A 632 -20.65 -11.61 -41.38
N ASP A 633 -20.38 -10.36 -41.05
CA ASP A 633 -19.09 -9.72 -41.35
C ASP A 633 -17.93 -10.32 -40.52
N ILE A 634 -18.24 -11.00 -39.41
CA ILE A 634 -17.26 -11.73 -38.60
C ILE A 634 -16.80 -13.00 -39.33
N ALA A 635 -17.74 -13.78 -39.90
CA ALA A 635 -17.43 -14.98 -40.68
C ALA A 635 -16.71 -14.65 -42.00
N ASN A 636 -17.01 -13.48 -42.59
CA ASN A 636 -16.37 -12.99 -43.80
C ASN A 636 -14.99 -12.32 -43.57
N ARG A 637 -14.54 -12.15 -42.32
CA ARG A 637 -13.34 -11.37 -41.96
C ARG A 637 -12.07 -11.79 -42.73
N TRP A 638 -11.87 -13.08 -42.98
CA TRP A 638 -10.72 -13.60 -43.74
C TRP A 638 -10.67 -13.14 -45.21
N LEU A 639 -11.81 -12.75 -45.80
CA LEU A 639 -11.88 -12.25 -47.18
C LEU A 639 -11.21 -10.87 -47.34
N ASN A 640 -11.09 -10.08 -46.28
CA ASN A 640 -10.53 -8.71 -46.33
C ASN A 640 -9.09 -8.65 -46.87
N ASN A 641 -8.36 -9.77 -46.84
CA ASN A 641 -7.00 -9.88 -47.36
C ASN A 641 -6.94 -10.26 -48.86
N PHE A 642 -8.07 -10.62 -49.45
CA PHE A 642 -8.24 -10.97 -50.87
C PHE A 642 -9.15 -9.97 -51.61
N VAL A 643 -10.12 -9.37 -50.90
CA VAL A 643 -11.06 -8.36 -51.39
C VAL A 643 -11.01 -7.16 -50.41
N PRO A 644 -10.29 -6.08 -50.74
CA PRO A 644 -10.15 -4.94 -49.84
C PRO A 644 -11.45 -4.11 -49.77
N ILE A 645 -11.95 -3.87 -48.56
CA ILE A 645 -13.16 -3.07 -48.34
C ILE A 645 -12.85 -1.57 -48.58
N PRO A 646 -13.66 -0.84 -49.38
CA PRO A 646 -13.47 0.59 -49.59
C PRO A 646 -13.41 1.39 -48.29
N GLY A 647 -12.31 2.14 -48.08
CA GLY A 647 -12.08 2.96 -46.89
C GLY A 647 -11.51 2.23 -45.66
N GLN A 648 -11.26 0.91 -45.74
CA GLN A 648 -10.61 0.18 -44.65
C GLN A 648 -9.09 0.45 -44.66
N LEU A 649 -8.55 0.98 -43.56
CA LEU A 649 -7.12 1.22 -43.40
C LEU A 649 -6.38 -0.05 -42.95
N ALA A 650 -5.23 -0.30 -43.58
CA ALA A 650 -4.29 -1.31 -43.13
C ALA A 650 -3.59 -0.89 -41.82
N LYS A 651 -3.47 -1.81 -40.88
CA LYS A 651 -2.72 -1.68 -39.64
C LYS A 651 -1.26 -2.01 -39.87
N ASN A 652 -0.38 -1.03 -39.60
CA ASN A 652 1.06 -1.24 -39.56
C ASN A 652 1.50 -1.41 -38.10
N TYR A 653 1.49 -2.64 -37.59
CA TYR A 653 2.06 -2.93 -36.27
C TYR A 653 3.58 -2.68 -36.30
N SER A 654 4.08 -1.81 -35.41
CA SER A 654 5.52 -1.74 -35.11
C SER A 654 6.02 -3.12 -34.66
N PRO A 655 7.26 -3.54 -34.98
CA PRO A 655 7.83 -4.81 -34.52
C PRO A 655 7.73 -5.00 -33.00
N SER A 656 7.81 -3.91 -32.23
CA SER A 656 7.63 -3.92 -30.77
C SER A 656 6.21 -4.31 -30.35
N ILE A 657 5.19 -3.88 -31.11
CA ILE A 657 3.78 -4.16 -30.84
C ILE A 657 3.42 -5.57 -31.29
N SER A 658 3.93 -6.01 -32.45
CA SER A 658 3.76 -7.40 -32.90
C SER A 658 4.34 -8.39 -31.89
N ALA A 659 5.56 -8.13 -31.40
CA ALA A 659 6.18 -8.93 -30.34
C ALA A 659 5.45 -8.84 -28.99
N PHE A 660 4.82 -7.71 -28.66
CA PHE A 660 3.98 -7.56 -27.47
C PHE A 660 2.70 -8.42 -27.57
N ILE A 661 1.95 -8.31 -28.68
CA ILE A 661 0.75 -9.12 -28.93
C ILE A 661 1.08 -10.62 -28.84
N GLN A 662 2.14 -11.06 -29.53
CA GLN A 662 2.56 -12.46 -29.51
C GLN A 662 2.90 -12.95 -28.09
N ARG A 663 3.66 -12.18 -27.30
CA ARG A 663 4.01 -12.54 -25.92
C ARG A 663 2.83 -12.59 -24.96
N ILE A 664 1.86 -11.68 -25.10
CA ILE A 664 0.65 -11.68 -24.26
C ILE A 664 -0.25 -12.87 -24.60
N LEU A 665 -0.44 -13.16 -25.90
CA LEU A 665 -1.22 -14.31 -26.34
C LEU A 665 -0.54 -15.65 -25.98
N GLU A 666 0.79 -15.75 -26.06
CA GLU A 666 1.53 -16.90 -25.53
C GLU A 666 1.33 -17.04 -24.01
N SER A 667 1.34 -15.94 -23.26
CA SER A 667 1.07 -15.97 -21.82
C SER A 667 -0.33 -16.48 -21.46
N TYR A 668 -1.33 -16.35 -22.34
CA TYR A 668 -2.66 -16.94 -22.15
C TYR A 668 -2.65 -18.47 -22.39
N VAL A 669 -1.88 -18.94 -23.37
CA VAL A 669 -1.61 -20.37 -23.61
C VAL A 669 -0.90 -20.98 -22.39
N ASP A 670 0.20 -20.37 -21.95
CA ASP A 670 0.99 -20.83 -20.82
C ASP A 670 0.20 -20.82 -19.51
N CYS A 671 -0.68 -19.84 -19.29
CA CYS A 671 -1.57 -19.81 -18.15
C CYS A 671 -2.51 -21.02 -18.12
N SER A 672 -3.05 -21.38 -19.29
CA SER A 672 -4.01 -22.48 -19.46
C SER A 672 -3.36 -23.85 -19.23
N ILE A 673 -2.17 -24.07 -19.84
CA ILE A 673 -1.35 -25.29 -19.68
C ILE A 673 -0.87 -25.45 -18.23
N ARG A 674 -0.40 -24.38 -17.59
CA ARG A 674 0.07 -24.41 -16.19
C ARG A 674 -1.08 -24.48 -15.17
N GLY A 675 -2.33 -24.28 -15.60
CA GLY A 675 -3.54 -24.39 -14.78
C GLY A 675 -3.71 -23.38 -13.63
N ARG A 676 -2.89 -22.32 -13.58
CA ARG A 676 -2.84 -21.39 -12.42
C ARG A 676 -3.96 -20.34 -12.40
N LYS A 677 -4.47 -19.96 -13.57
CA LYS A 677 -5.70 -19.16 -13.79
C LYS A 677 -6.32 -19.59 -15.13
N VAL A 678 -7.48 -19.06 -15.47
CA VAL A 678 -8.03 -19.11 -16.86
C VAL A 678 -7.59 -17.87 -17.67
N PRO A 679 -7.65 -17.93 -19.02
CA PRO A 679 -7.47 -16.75 -19.87
C PRO A 679 -8.46 -15.63 -19.52
N PRO A 680 -8.11 -14.34 -19.72
CA PRO A 680 -8.94 -13.20 -19.30
C PRO A 680 -10.21 -12.99 -20.14
N PHE A 681 -10.41 -13.77 -21.20
CA PHE A 681 -11.65 -13.84 -21.98
C PHE A 681 -12.60 -14.98 -21.54
N VAL A 682 -12.22 -15.75 -20.52
CA VAL A 682 -13.04 -16.80 -19.90
C VAL A 682 -13.42 -16.36 -18.49
N HIS A 683 -14.72 -16.23 -18.21
CA HIS A 683 -15.18 -15.90 -16.85
C HIS A 683 -15.07 -17.12 -15.93
N TRP A 684 -14.74 -16.89 -14.65
CA TRP A 684 -14.46 -17.97 -13.70
C TRP A 684 -15.66 -18.90 -13.46
N SER A 685 -16.90 -18.37 -13.54
CA SER A 685 -18.11 -19.18 -13.36
C SER A 685 -18.40 -20.14 -14.53
N GLN A 686 -17.83 -19.90 -15.72
CA GLN A 686 -18.00 -20.82 -16.87
C GLN A 686 -17.37 -22.19 -16.59
N ILE A 687 -16.26 -22.23 -15.85
CA ILE A 687 -15.52 -23.48 -15.54
C ILE A 687 -16.40 -24.48 -14.78
N THR A 688 -17.34 -23.97 -13.97
CA THR A 688 -18.25 -24.74 -13.11
C THR A 688 -19.58 -25.14 -13.77
N LEU A 689 -19.85 -24.72 -15.01
CA LEU A 689 -21.12 -25.03 -15.69
C LEU A 689 -21.07 -26.37 -16.44
N PRO A 690 -22.09 -27.25 -16.30
CA PRO A 690 -22.23 -28.45 -17.12
C PRO A 690 -22.30 -28.18 -18.63
N SER A 691 -22.93 -27.09 -19.07
CA SER A 691 -22.98 -26.70 -20.49
C SER A 691 -21.61 -26.28 -21.04
N SER A 692 -20.68 -25.84 -20.18
CA SER A 692 -19.30 -25.48 -20.56
C SER A 692 -18.34 -26.69 -20.57
N GLN A 693 -18.86 -27.92 -20.69
CA GLN A 693 -18.07 -29.15 -20.78
C GLN A 693 -16.96 -29.11 -21.87
N PRO A 694 -17.15 -28.51 -23.07
CA PRO A 694 -16.07 -28.35 -24.05
C PRO A 694 -14.84 -27.64 -23.49
N LEU A 695 -15.07 -26.50 -22.81
CA LEU A 695 -14.03 -25.68 -22.19
C LEU A 695 -13.37 -26.42 -21.01
N SER A 696 -14.16 -27.09 -20.18
CA SER A 696 -13.63 -27.89 -19.07
C SER A 696 -12.86 -29.14 -19.51
N ASN A 697 -13.19 -29.71 -20.69
CA ASN A 697 -12.38 -30.76 -21.34
C ASN A 697 -11.08 -30.18 -21.91
N CYS A 698 -11.17 -29.09 -22.66
CA CYS A 698 -10.02 -28.35 -23.22
C CYS A 698 -8.98 -28.02 -22.15
N LEU A 699 -9.42 -27.36 -21.07
CA LEU A 699 -8.55 -26.98 -19.94
C LEU A 699 -7.96 -28.19 -19.21
N ARG A 700 -8.52 -29.41 -19.33
CA ARG A 700 -7.93 -30.65 -18.80
C ARG A 700 -6.89 -31.22 -19.76
N ALA A 701 -7.25 -31.37 -21.04
CA ALA A 701 -6.37 -31.91 -22.08
C ALA A 701 -5.05 -31.12 -22.18
N ILE A 702 -5.13 -29.79 -22.24
CA ILE A 702 -3.92 -28.94 -22.35
C ILE A 702 -3.06 -28.92 -21.08
N ARG A 703 -3.57 -29.38 -19.93
CA ARG A 703 -2.78 -29.52 -18.68
C ARG A 703 -2.01 -30.83 -18.62
N SER A 704 -2.52 -31.91 -19.22
CA SER A 704 -1.75 -33.16 -19.36
C SER A 704 -0.49 -33.01 -20.22
N PHE A 705 -0.41 -31.97 -21.06
CA PHE A 705 0.78 -31.70 -21.89
C PHE A 705 1.90 -30.94 -21.14
N GLY A 706 1.74 -30.61 -19.85
CA GLY A 706 2.71 -29.84 -19.07
C GLY A 706 4.01 -30.55 -18.67
N GLY A 707 4.33 -31.69 -19.27
CA GLY A 707 5.53 -32.50 -19.00
C GLY A 707 6.72 -32.19 -19.94
N PRO A 708 7.95 -32.65 -19.64
CA PRO A 708 9.14 -32.23 -20.39
C PRO A 708 9.39 -32.93 -21.74
N ASP A 709 8.64 -34.00 -22.08
CA ASP A 709 8.98 -34.89 -23.19
C ASP A 709 8.50 -34.41 -24.56
N VAL A 710 9.46 -34.00 -25.39
CA VAL A 710 9.26 -33.51 -26.77
C VAL A 710 8.69 -34.60 -27.72
N ALA A 711 8.86 -35.88 -27.37
CA ALA A 711 8.48 -37.02 -28.23
C ALA A 711 6.97 -37.17 -28.50
N GLY A 712 6.09 -36.51 -27.73
CA GLY A 712 4.64 -36.59 -27.90
C GLY A 712 4.01 -35.49 -28.79
N ALA A 713 4.77 -34.48 -29.20
CA ALA A 713 4.25 -33.22 -29.70
C ALA A 713 3.31 -33.34 -30.93
N GLU A 714 3.70 -34.13 -31.94
CA GLU A 714 2.89 -34.27 -33.17
C GLU A 714 1.58 -35.04 -32.95
N ALA A 715 1.59 -36.04 -32.08
CA ALA A 715 0.40 -36.82 -31.72
C ALA A 715 -0.63 -35.93 -31.01
N VAL A 716 -0.18 -35.16 -30.02
CA VAL A 716 -0.98 -34.14 -29.31
C VAL A 716 -1.53 -33.11 -30.28
N ALA A 717 -0.70 -32.56 -31.18
CA ALA A 717 -1.15 -31.58 -32.16
C ALA A 717 -2.23 -32.13 -33.09
N ASN A 718 -2.19 -33.42 -33.43
CA ASN A 718 -3.22 -34.08 -34.24
C ASN A 718 -4.49 -34.42 -33.44
N GLU A 719 -4.38 -34.79 -32.16
CA GLU A 719 -5.53 -34.95 -31.25
C GLU A 719 -6.32 -33.63 -31.13
N LEU A 720 -5.61 -32.50 -30.95
CA LEU A 720 -6.23 -31.17 -30.92
C LEU A 720 -6.99 -30.84 -32.22
N LYS A 721 -6.43 -31.16 -33.40
CA LYS A 721 -7.15 -30.98 -34.69
C LYS A 721 -8.46 -31.76 -34.74
N VAL A 722 -8.45 -33.02 -34.28
CA VAL A 722 -9.63 -33.89 -34.29
C VAL A 722 -10.72 -33.35 -33.38
N GLU A 723 -10.37 -32.90 -32.17
CA GLU A 723 -11.35 -32.29 -31.26
C GLU A 723 -11.84 -30.92 -31.76
N MET A 724 -10.99 -30.11 -32.40
CA MET A 724 -11.42 -28.88 -33.09
C MET A 724 -12.47 -29.16 -34.18
N ALA A 725 -12.19 -30.10 -35.09
CA ALA A 725 -13.12 -30.49 -36.14
C ALA A 725 -14.42 -31.11 -35.60
N ARG A 726 -14.36 -31.82 -34.47
CA ARG A 726 -15.53 -32.35 -33.77
C ARG A 726 -16.39 -31.24 -33.15
N LEU A 727 -15.78 -30.28 -32.45
CA LEU A 727 -16.48 -29.14 -31.86
C LEU A 727 -17.14 -28.27 -32.94
N TYR A 728 -16.45 -28.07 -34.07
CA TYR A 728 -17.01 -27.38 -35.22
C TYR A 728 -18.17 -28.16 -35.87
N SER A 729 -18.06 -29.47 -36.09
CA SER A 729 -19.14 -30.25 -36.72
C SER A 729 -20.39 -30.41 -35.84
N GLN A 730 -20.29 -30.17 -34.53
CA GLN A 730 -21.40 -30.23 -33.58
C GLN A 730 -22.00 -28.86 -33.21
N HIS A 731 -21.41 -27.74 -33.64
CA HIS A 731 -21.76 -26.41 -33.13
C HIS A 731 -23.25 -26.05 -33.27
N ALA A 732 -23.90 -26.53 -34.33
CA ALA A 732 -25.31 -26.24 -34.63
C ALA A 732 -26.31 -26.85 -33.62
N SER A 733 -25.90 -27.84 -32.81
CA SER A 733 -26.75 -28.43 -31.75
C SER A 733 -26.45 -27.91 -30.35
N TYR A 734 -25.50 -26.98 -30.19
CA TYR A 734 -25.11 -26.44 -28.90
C TYR A 734 -26.05 -25.32 -28.41
N ASP A 735 -26.34 -25.31 -27.10
CA ASP A 735 -26.93 -24.17 -26.41
C ASP A 735 -26.00 -22.94 -26.47
N ASP A 736 -26.43 -21.76 -26.00
CA ASP A 736 -25.61 -20.54 -26.12
C ASP A 736 -24.31 -20.59 -25.30
N MET A 737 -24.33 -21.17 -24.10
CA MET A 737 -23.13 -21.31 -23.26
C MET A 737 -22.22 -22.43 -23.76
N ALA A 738 -22.78 -23.53 -24.26
CA ALA A 738 -22.01 -24.59 -24.93
C ALA A 738 -21.36 -24.10 -26.22
N LEU A 739 -22.04 -23.24 -27.00
CA LEU A 739 -21.49 -22.63 -28.22
C LEU A 739 -20.39 -21.61 -27.90
N LEU A 740 -20.57 -20.77 -26.87
CA LEU A 740 -19.51 -19.89 -26.36
C LEU A 740 -18.30 -20.70 -25.84
N ALA A 741 -18.54 -21.78 -25.08
CA ALA A 741 -17.49 -22.66 -24.59
C ALA A 741 -16.74 -23.36 -25.74
N ALA A 742 -17.44 -23.74 -26.83
CA ALA A 742 -16.84 -24.28 -28.03
C ALA A 742 -15.98 -23.25 -28.78
N PHE A 743 -16.46 -22.01 -28.96
CA PHE A 743 -15.71 -20.89 -29.54
C PHE A 743 -14.44 -20.58 -28.73
N GLN A 744 -14.56 -20.41 -27.41
CA GLN A 744 -13.43 -20.21 -26.49
C GLN A 744 -12.43 -21.37 -26.56
N THR A 745 -12.90 -22.62 -26.60
CA THR A 745 -12.06 -23.82 -26.75
C THR A 745 -11.31 -23.84 -28.08
N HIS A 746 -12.00 -23.58 -29.18
CA HIS A 746 -11.43 -23.61 -30.53
C HIS A 746 -10.32 -22.54 -30.69
N LEU A 747 -10.55 -21.35 -30.13
CA LEU A 747 -9.54 -20.28 -30.07
C LEU A 747 -8.33 -20.68 -29.19
N ILE A 748 -8.55 -21.26 -28.00
CA ILE A 748 -7.46 -21.74 -27.14
C ILE A 748 -6.62 -22.82 -27.84
N TYR A 749 -7.25 -23.79 -28.50
CA TYR A 749 -6.53 -24.83 -29.25
C TYR A 749 -5.75 -24.25 -30.44
N ALA A 750 -6.32 -23.31 -31.22
CA ALA A 750 -5.61 -22.65 -32.30
C ALA A 750 -4.37 -21.87 -31.80
N MET A 751 -4.51 -21.16 -30.67
CA MET A 751 -3.39 -20.48 -30.01
C MET A 751 -2.33 -21.46 -29.50
N VAL A 752 -2.71 -22.58 -28.86
CA VAL A 752 -1.78 -23.64 -28.42
C VAL A 752 -0.98 -24.18 -29.61
N ILE A 753 -1.63 -24.48 -30.73
CA ILE A 753 -0.97 -25.02 -31.93
C ILE A 753 0.03 -24.01 -32.51
N PHE A 754 -0.35 -22.74 -32.63
CA PHE A 754 0.54 -21.68 -33.12
C PHE A 754 1.77 -21.48 -32.22
N PHE A 755 1.58 -21.33 -30.91
CA PHE A 755 2.68 -21.00 -29.99
C PHE A 755 3.54 -22.20 -29.57
N LYS A 756 3.03 -23.45 -29.62
CA LYS A 756 3.78 -24.63 -29.13
C LYS A 756 4.18 -25.65 -30.21
N PHE A 757 3.51 -25.69 -31.36
CA PHE A 757 3.86 -26.60 -32.46
C PHE A 757 4.32 -25.89 -33.74
N GLY A 758 4.05 -24.60 -33.89
CA GLY A 758 4.73 -23.72 -34.83
C GLY A 758 4.57 -24.10 -36.32
N LYS A 759 5.65 -23.91 -37.09
CA LYS A 759 5.53 -23.69 -38.54
C LYS A 759 4.96 -24.84 -39.37
N ALA A 760 5.04 -26.09 -38.90
CA ALA A 760 4.48 -27.23 -39.60
C ALA A 760 2.94 -27.20 -39.71
N TYR A 761 2.27 -26.37 -38.89
CA TYR A 761 0.81 -26.36 -38.74
C TYR A 761 0.10 -25.14 -39.38
N HIS A 762 0.83 -24.22 -40.03
CA HIS A 762 0.23 -23.02 -40.65
C HIS A 762 -0.92 -23.26 -41.64
N PRO A 763 -0.88 -24.26 -42.55
CA PRO A 763 -1.99 -24.49 -43.48
C PRO A 763 -3.30 -24.81 -42.75
N PHE A 764 -3.22 -25.67 -41.72
CA PHE A 764 -4.35 -25.98 -40.84
C PHE A 764 -4.80 -24.77 -40.01
N LEU A 765 -3.86 -23.94 -39.50
CA LEU A 765 -4.23 -22.77 -38.70
C LEU A 765 -5.09 -21.76 -39.47
N ARG A 766 -4.96 -21.66 -40.80
CA ARG A 766 -5.84 -20.80 -41.62
C ARG A 766 -7.26 -21.37 -41.72
N GLU A 767 -7.39 -22.67 -41.98
CA GLU A 767 -8.68 -23.39 -41.97
C GLU A 767 -9.36 -23.30 -40.59
N ALA A 768 -8.60 -23.58 -39.53
CA ALA A 768 -9.06 -23.46 -38.15
C ALA A 768 -9.48 -22.03 -37.78
N MET A 769 -8.83 -21.00 -38.32
CA MET A 769 -9.27 -19.61 -38.11
C MET A 769 -10.57 -19.28 -38.85
N MET A 770 -10.85 -19.87 -40.02
CA MET A 770 -12.15 -19.75 -40.69
C MET A 770 -13.25 -20.41 -39.83
N SER A 771 -13.05 -21.64 -39.35
CA SER A 771 -13.98 -22.29 -38.41
C SER A 771 -14.13 -21.51 -37.09
N THR A 772 -13.08 -20.84 -36.61
CA THR A 772 -13.14 -19.96 -35.43
C THR A 772 -13.99 -18.71 -35.68
N GLN A 773 -13.88 -18.12 -36.89
CA GLN A 773 -14.67 -16.95 -37.31
C GLN A 773 -16.15 -17.29 -37.57
N ASP A 774 -16.45 -18.49 -38.07
CA ASP A 774 -17.82 -18.98 -38.22
C ASP A 774 -18.47 -19.30 -36.86
N LEU A 775 -17.75 -19.97 -35.94
CA LEU A 775 -18.16 -20.12 -34.54
C LEU A 775 -18.42 -18.76 -33.88
N ALA A 776 -17.56 -17.76 -34.13
CA ALA A 776 -17.73 -16.40 -33.63
C ALA A 776 -18.99 -15.72 -34.18
N CYS A 777 -19.30 -15.91 -35.47
CA CYS A 777 -20.55 -15.47 -36.10
C CYS A 777 -21.78 -16.14 -35.45
N ALA A 778 -21.75 -17.46 -35.26
CA ALA A 778 -22.82 -18.20 -34.61
C ALA A 778 -23.06 -17.76 -33.14
N VAL A 779 -21.98 -17.47 -32.38
CA VAL A 779 -22.05 -16.88 -31.03
C VAL A 779 -22.63 -15.46 -31.06
N ALA A 780 -22.22 -14.64 -32.03
CA ALA A 780 -22.69 -13.27 -32.19
C ALA A 780 -24.18 -13.19 -32.57
N LYS A 781 -24.66 -14.11 -33.42
CA LYS A 781 -26.09 -14.23 -33.77
C LYS A 781 -26.98 -14.56 -32.56
N LYS A 782 -26.43 -15.17 -31.50
CA LYS A 782 -27.08 -15.34 -30.19
C LYS A 782 -26.89 -14.12 -29.24
N GLY A 783 -26.54 -12.95 -29.77
CA GLY A 783 -26.46 -11.68 -29.07
C GLY A 783 -25.14 -11.41 -28.33
N LEU A 784 -24.75 -10.14 -28.29
CA LEU A 784 -23.48 -9.62 -27.74
C LEU A 784 -23.64 -8.51 -26.70
N THR A 785 -24.84 -7.95 -26.56
CA THR A 785 -25.19 -6.92 -25.58
C THR A 785 -26.49 -7.29 -24.87
N CYS A 786 -26.63 -6.95 -23.59
CA CYS A 786 -27.89 -7.14 -22.87
C CYS A 786 -28.97 -6.17 -23.37
N VAL A 787 -30.22 -6.62 -23.43
CA VAL A 787 -31.36 -5.73 -23.69
C VAL A 787 -31.62 -4.84 -22.48
N SER A 788 -31.75 -3.53 -22.71
CA SER A 788 -32.38 -2.62 -21.75
C SER A 788 -33.89 -2.75 -21.91
N GLY A 789 -34.53 -3.54 -21.07
CA GLY A 789 -35.99 -3.67 -21.01
C GLY A 789 -36.60 -2.65 -20.05
N ASP A 790 -37.82 -2.93 -19.57
CA ASP A 790 -38.47 -2.15 -18.51
C ASP A 790 -37.77 -2.29 -17.13
N GLU A 791 -36.91 -3.31 -16.96
CA GLU A 791 -36.03 -3.42 -15.79
C GLU A 791 -34.75 -2.58 -15.97
N PRO A 792 -34.35 -1.74 -14.99
CA PRO A 792 -33.23 -0.81 -15.14
C PRO A 792 -31.84 -1.45 -15.14
N ARG A 793 -31.73 -2.78 -14.96
CA ARG A 793 -30.48 -3.53 -14.77
C ARG A 793 -30.56 -4.91 -15.43
N PRO A 794 -29.54 -5.38 -16.16
CA PRO A 794 -29.54 -6.73 -16.72
C PRO A 794 -29.31 -7.80 -15.63
N ARG A 795 -29.71 -9.05 -15.91
CA ARG A 795 -29.26 -10.24 -15.14
C ARG A 795 -27.73 -10.34 -15.20
N TRP A 796 -27.10 -10.68 -14.08
CA TRP A 796 -25.64 -10.85 -14.00
C TRP A 796 -25.14 -11.92 -14.98
N GLU A 797 -25.90 -13.00 -15.16
CA GLU A 797 -25.60 -14.08 -16.10
C GLU A 797 -25.60 -13.61 -17.55
N CYS A 798 -26.60 -12.81 -17.96
CA CYS A 798 -26.64 -12.19 -19.28
C CYS A 798 -25.43 -11.25 -19.49
N TRP A 799 -25.05 -10.48 -18.45
CA TRP A 799 -23.89 -9.60 -18.51
C TRP A 799 -22.57 -10.38 -18.61
N ILE A 800 -22.39 -11.44 -17.80
CA ILE A 800 -21.22 -12.33 -17.87
C ILE A 800 -21.10 -12.93 -19.28
N ALA A 801 -22.19 -13.42 -19.85
CA ALA A 801 -22.21 -13.99 -21.19
C ALA A 801 -21.86 -12.93 -22.25
N ALA A 802 -22.50 -11.76 -22.22
CA ALA A 802 -22.20 -10.65 -23.14
C ALA A 802 -20.72 -10.21 -23.08
N GLU A 803 -20.16 -10.04 -21.88
CA GLU A 803 -18.77 -9.65 -21.69
C GLU A 803 -17.79 -10.76 -22.12
N ALA A 804 -18.06 -12.02 -21.78
CA ALA A 804 -17.23 -13.15 -22.22
C ALA A 804 -17.25 -13.33 -23.75
N LYS A 805 -18.41 -13.15 -24.40
CA LYS A 805 -18.53 -13.14 -25.87
C LYS A 805 -17.68 -12.02 -26.48
N ARG A 806 -17.82 -10.77 -26.00
CA ARG A 806 -17.04 -9.61 -26.48
C ARG A 806 -15.53 -9.79 -26.27
N ARG A 807 -15.08 -10.21 -25.08
CA ARG A 807 -13.66 -10.48 -24.79
C ARG A 807 -13.07 -11.60 -25.66
N THR A 808 -13.85 -12.63 -25.98
CA THR A 808 -13.41 -13.71 -26.86
C THR A 808 -13.30 -13.23 -28.32
N LEU A 809 -14.24 -12.41 -28.81
CA LEU A 809 -14.15 -11.74 -30.12
C LEU A 809 -12.90 -10.85 -30.24
N PHE A 810 -12.65 -9.99 -29.24
CA PHE A 810 -11.46 -9.13 -29.24
C PHE A 810 -10.16 -9.94 -29.23
N THR A 811 -10.11 -11.06 -28.50
CA THR A 811 -8.96 -11.98 -28.49
C THR A 811 -8.78 -12.67 -29.85
N MET A 812 -9.87 -13.11 -30.49
CA MET A 812 -9.83 -13.69 -31.83
C MET A 812 -9.25 -12.71 -32.85
N CYS A 813 -9.69 -11.45 -32.89
CA CYS A 813 -9.19 -10.46 -33.85
C CYS A 813 -7.73 -10.04 -33.59
N LEU A 814 -7.24 -10.17 -32.34
CA LEU A 814 -5.81 -10.02 -32.01
C LEU A 814 -4.98 -11.22 -32.45
N PHE A 815 -5.48 -12.45 -32.27
CA PHE A 815 -4.78 -13.67 -32.70
C PHE A 815 -4.74 -13.81 -34.22
N ASP A 816 -5.85 -13.52 -34.90
CA ASP A 816 -5.95 -13.33 -36.36
C ASP A 816 -4.89 -12.33 -36.86
N SER A 817 -4.82 -11.15 -36.22
CA SER A 817 -3.79 -10.15 -36.53
C SER A 817 -2.36 -10.69 -36.34
N ALA A 818 -2.10 -11.47 -35.29
CA ALA A 818 -0.78 -12.04 -35.01
C ALA A 818 -0.37 -13.12 -36.02
N LEU A 819 -1.32 -13.98 -36.44
CA LEU A 819 -1.13 -15.00 -37.45
C LEU A 819 -0.85 -14.38 -38.84
N LEU A 820 -1.66 -13.40 -39.24
CA LEU A 820 -1.47 -12.67 -40.50
C LEU A 820 -0.14 -11.91 -40.54
N THR A 821 0.25 -11.26 -39.42
CA THR A 821 1.55 -10.58 -39.32
C THR A 821 2.73 -11.56 -39.40
N HIS A 822 2.61 -12.75 -38.79
CA HIS A 822 3.61 -13.81 -38.91
C HIS A 822 3.74 -14.31 -40.36
N ASP A 823 2.61 -14.44 -41.06
CA ASP A 823 2.55 -14.89 -42.45
C ASP A 823 2.91 -13.78 -43.47
N GLY A 824 3.27 -12.58 -43.02
CA GLY A 824 3.68 -11.45 -43.86
C GLY A 824 2.51 -10.78 -44.61
N LEU A 825 1.27 -11.02 -44.20
CA LEU A 825 0.07 -10.44 -44.81
C LEU A 825 -0.31 -9.11 -44.14
N SER A 826 -1.01 -8.25 -44.89
CA SER A 826 -1.64 -7.05 -44.35
C SER A 826 -2.65 -7.41 -43.26
N THR A 827 -2.72 -6.60 -42.21
CA THR A 827 -3.77 -6.71 -41.19
C THR A 827 -4.68 -5.50 -41.24
N HIS A 828 -5.94 -5.68 -40.89
CA HIS A 828 -6.98 -4.66 -41.07
C HIS A 828 -7.68 -4.28 -39.77
N LEU A 829 -8.29 -3.10 -39.75
CA LEU A 829 -9.16 -2.66 -38.66
C LEU A 829 -10.35 -3.62 -38.50
N ALA A 830 -10.74 -3.91 -37.25
CA ALA A 830 -11.83 -4.85 -36.95
C ALA A 830 -13.20 -4.16 -37.06
N THR A 831 -13.47 -3.58 -38.23
CA THR A 831 -14.66 -2.78 -38.54
C THR A 831 -15.98 -3.51 -38.31
N GLU A 832 -15.97 -4.84 -38.41
CA GLU A 832 -17.09 -5.72 -38.06
C GLU A 832 -17.51 -5.63 -36.58
N LEU A 833 -16.63 -5.17 -35.69
CA LEU A 833 -16.88 -4.99 -34.25
C LEU A 833 -17.26 -3.55 -33.86
N ARG A 834 -17.44 -2.63 -34.83
CA ARG A 834 -17.81 -1.23 -34.58
C ARG A 834 -19.13 -1.14 -33.79
N GLY A 835 -19.19 -0.28 -32.78
CA GLY A 835 -20.37 -0.10 -31.95
C GLY A 835 -20.56 -1.17 -30.86
N LEU A 836 -19.73 -2.21 -30.79
CA LEU A 836 -19.63 -3.01 -29.56
C LEU A 836 -18.96 -2.17 -28.47
N SER A 837 -19.50 -2.20 -27.25
CA SER A 837 -18.83 -1.58 -26.12
C SER A 837 -17.47 -2.25 -25.83
N ALA A 838 -16.50 -1.45 -25.38
CA ALA A 838 -15.16 -1.88 -24.99
C ALA A 838 -15.21 -2.86 -23.79
N PRO A 839 -14.11 -3.57 -23.48
CA PRO A 839 -14.03 -4.41 -22.28
C PRO A 839 -14.49 -3.66 -21.04
N ALA A 840 -15.35 -4.31 -20.26
CA ALA A 840 -15.82 -3.78 -18.99
C ALA A 840 -14.73 -3.84 -17.92
N SER A 841 -14.98 -3.11 -16.84
CA SER A 841 -14.02 -2.82 -15.79
C SER A 841 -13.49 -4.03 -15.02
N LYS A 842 -12.37 -3.82 -14.32
CA LYS A 842 -11.83 -4.84 -13.40
C LYS A 842 -12.81 -5.11 -12.25
N ALA A 843 -13.39 -4.06 -11.67
CA ALA A 843 -14.34 -4.19 -10.58
C ALA A 843 -15.55 -5.07 -10.97
N LEU A 844 -16.15 -4.89 -12.16
CA LEU A 844 -17.26 -5.72 -12.62
C LEU A 844 -16.82 -7.18 -12.92
N TRP A 845 -15.71 -7.36 -13.63
CA TRP A 845 -15.28 -8.67 -14.15
C TRP A 845 -14.70 -9.62 -13.08
N GLU A 846 -14.14 -9.10 -11.99
CA GLU A 846 -13.61 -9.94 -10.89
C GLU A 846 -14.62 -10.22 -9.75
N THR A 847 -15.87 -9.71 -9.86
CA THR A 847 -16.90 -9.87 -8.81
C THR A 847 -17.23 -11.33 -8.46
N ARG A 848 -17.63 -11.55 -7.20
CA ARG A 848 -17.84 -12.88 -6.59
C ARG A 848 -19.22 -13.14 -6.03
N THR A 849 -20.05 -12.13 -5.86
CA THR A 849 -21.47 -12.28 -5.49
C THR A 849 -22.36 -11.42 -6.37
N ARG A 850 -23.62 -11.82 -6.55
CA ARG A 850 -24.60 -11.03 -7.31
C ARG A 850 -24.91 -9.67 -6.63
N ARG A 851 -24.67 -9.55 -5.32
CA ARG A 851 -24.83 -8.29 -4.57
C ARG A 851 -23.72 -7.29 -4.93
N ASP A 852 -22.48 -7.73 -4.89
CA ASP A 852 -21.32 -6.85 -5.18
C ASP A 852 -21.35 -6.38 -6.63
N TRP A 853 -21.66 -7.29 -7.57
CA TRP A 853 -21.79 -6.93 -8.98
C TRP A 853 -22.89 -5.88 -9.22
N ARG A 854 -24.05 -5.99 -8.56
CA ARG A 854 -25.10 -4.96 -8.64
C ARG A 854 -24.63 -3.61 -8.13
N GLY A 855 -23.91 -3.55 -7.01
CA GLY A 855 -23.38 -2.29 -6.47
C GLY A 855 -22.39 -1.61 -7.42
N VAL A 856 -21.44 -2.37 -7.98
CA VAL A 856 -20.48 -1.85 -8.96
C VAL A 856 -21.17 -1.46 -10.28
N TYR A 857 -22.17 -2.23 -10.72
CA TYR A 857 -22.91 -1.93 -11.96
C TYR A 857 -23.73 -0.64 -11.84
N ASP A 858 -24.40 -0.42 -10.70
CA ASP A 858 -25.13 0.83 -10.43
C ASP A 858 -24.20 2.06 -10.47
N LEU A 859 -23.01 1.94 -9.87
CA LEU A 859 -22.00 3.01 -9.88
C LEU A 859 -21.51 3.33 -11.30
N GLN A 860 -21.13 2.32 -12.08
CA GLN A 860 -20.64 2.53 -13.45
C GLN A 860 -21.76 2.93 -14.42
N GLN A 861 -23.02 2.57 -14.17
CA GLN A 861 -24.17 3.11 -14.89
C GLN A 861 -24.39 4.61 -14.60
N ALA A 862 -24.02 5.10 -13.41
CA ALA A 862 -24.05 6.52 -13.08
C ALA A 862 -22.85 7.31 -13.67
N GLU A 863 -21.68 6.69 -13.81
CA GLU A 863 -20.52 7.28 -14.50
C GLU A 863 -20.73 7.44 -16.02
N TRP A 864 -21.53 6.57 -16.65
CA TRP A 864 -21.71 6.49 -18.10
C TRP A 864 -23.16 6.76 -18.55
N PRO A 865 -23.70 7.98 -18.32
CA PRO A 865 -25.12 8.29 -18.49
C PRO A 865 -25.64 8.19 -19.94
N ASP A 866 -24.81 8.48 -20.94
CA ASP A 866 -25.22 8.41 -22.36
C ASP A 866 -25.11 6.97 -22.91
N SER A 867 -23.94 6.36 -22.72
CA SER A 867 -23.60 5.01 -23.19
C SER A 867 -22.19 4.62 -22.69
N TRP A 868 -21.94 3.32 -22.55
CA TRP A 868 -20.60 2.76 -22.37
C TRP A 868 -19.67 3.12 -23.56
N LEU A 869 -18.36 3.22 -23.32
CA LEU A 869 -17.36 3.45 -24.39
C LEU A 869 -17.46 2.37 -25.48
N ALA A 870 -17.51 2.75 -26.75
CA ALA A 870 -17.44 1.83 -27.89
C ALA A 870 -15.99 1.46 -28.26
N ILE A 871 -15.76 0.24 -28.73
CA ILE A 871 -14.41 -0.25 -29.09
C ILE A 871 -13.77 0.57 -30.22
N ASP A 872 -14.58 1.14 -31.11
CA ASP A 872 -14.12 2.00 -32.20
C ASP A 872 -13.74 3.41 -31.75
N GLU A 873 -14.07 3.82 -30.52
CA GLU A 873 -13.50 5.02 -29.91
C GLU A 873 -12.01 4.89 -29.59
N LEU A 874 -11.44 3.68 -29.66
CA LEU A 874 -10.00 3.42 -29.54
C LEU A 874 -9.26 3.39 -30.90
N TRP A 875 -9.95 3.53 -32.03
CA TRP A 875 -9.36 3.49 -33.38
C TRP A 875 -8.91 4.90 -33.83
N PRO A 876 -8.36 5.13 -35.05
CA PRO A 876 -8.04 6.50 -35.49
C PRO A 876 -9.23 7.46 -35.39
N VAL A 877 -8.95 8.75 -35.20
CA VAL A 877 -9.98 9.80 -35.22
C VAL A 877 -10.39 10.07 -36.68
N PRO A 878 -11.69 9.99 -37.04
CA PRO A 878 -12.15 10.35 -38.37
C PRO A 878 -11.90 11.83 -38.67
N GLY A 879 -11.37 12.13 -39.86
CA GLY A 879 -10.95 13.49 -40.25
C GLY A 879 -12.07 14.53 -40.41
N ASN A 880 -13.32 14.16 -40.13
CA ASN A 880 -14.49 15.04 -40.13
C ASN A 880 -14.96 15.42 -38.72
N PHE A 881 -14.28 14.99 -37.65
CA PHE A 881 -14.60 15.38 -36.27
C PHE A 881 -14.19 16.82 -35.97
N SER A 882 -15.05 17.56 -35.27
CA SER A 882 -14.70 18.85 -34.66
C SER A 882 -13.74 18.69 -33.48
N GLU A 883 -12.97 19.74 -33.17
CA GLU A 883 -12.05 19.74 -32.02
C GLU A 883 -12.76 19.40 -30.69
N THR A 884 -14.01 19.87 -30.54
CA THR A 884 -14.91 19.53 -29.42
C THR A 884 -15.24 18.05 -29.33
N GLU A 885 -15.52 17.36 -30.45
CA GLU A 885 -15.79 15.91 -30.45
C GLU A 885 -14.52 15.10 -30.17
N VAL A 886 -13.36 15.56 -30.64
CA VAL A 886 -12.06 14.94 -30.32
C VAL A 886 -11.74 15.06 -28.83
N ILE A 887 -11.98 16.22 -28.21
CA ILE A 887 -11.82 16.43 -26.77
C ILE A 887 -12.79 15.55 -25.98
N HIS A 888 -14.07 15.51 -26.37
CA HIS A 888 -15.09 14.69 -25.71
C HIS A 888 -14.72 13.19 -25.74
N ARG A 889 -14.38 12.66 -26.92
CA ARG A 889 -13.95 11.26 -27.10
C ARG A 889 -12.69 10.95 -26.30
N ARG A 890 -11.69 11.84 -26.28
CA ARG A 890 -10.49 11.69 -25.43
C ARG A 890 -10.84 11.69 -23.94
N SER A 891 -11.84 12.45 -23.51
CA SER A 891 -12.32 12.41 -22.12
C SER A 891 -12.97 11.06 -21.77
N ARG A 892 -13.83 10.52 -22.65
CA ARG A 892 -14.43 9.18 -22.46
C ARG A 892 -13.37 8.08 -22.41
N VAL A 893 -12.42 8.06 -23.35
CA VAL A 893 -11.30 7.09 -23.34
C VAL A 893 -10.46 7.25 -22.07
N LYS A 894 -10.20 8.47 -21.60
CA LYS A 894 -9.47 8.73 -20.36
C LYS A 894 -10.20 8.20 -19.11
N ALA A 895 -11.52 8.33 -19.04
CA ALA A 895 -12.35 7.82 -17.95
C ALA A 895 -12.40 6.28 -17.96
N TRP A 896 -12.57 5.66 -19.13
CA TRP A 896 -12.48 4.20 -19.27
C TRP A 896 -11.12 3.66 -18.79
N LEU A 897 -10.03 4.40 -19.00
CA LEU A 897 -8.69 4.13 -18.47
C LEU A 897 -8.52 4.31 -16.94
N GLU A 898 -9.60 4.37 -16.15
CA GLU A 898 -9.56 4.51 -14.68
C GLU A 898 -9.73 3.18 -13.93
N ASP A 899 -10.55 2.25 -14.42
CA ASP A 899 -10.81 0.94 -13.80
C ASP A 899 -10.64 -0.23 -14.81
N LEU A 900 -9.50 -0.27 -15.50
CA LEU A 900 -9.17 -1.37 -16.41
C LEU A 900 -8.49 -2.54 -15.72
N ASP A 901 -8.84 -3.74 -16.17
CA ASP A 901 -8.05 -4.92 -15.92
C ASP A 901 -6.86 -5.03 -16.89
N GLU A 902 -6.09 -6.10 -16.72
CA GLU A 902 -4.93 -6.42 -17.55
C GLU A 902 -5.30 -6.62 -19.04
N PHE A 903 -6.57 -6.96 -19.34
CA PHE A 903 -7.08 -7.17 -20.70
C PHE A 903 -7.48 -5.85 -21.38
N GLY A 904 -8.22 -4.98 -20.69
CA GLY A 904 -8.50 -3.61 -21.16
C GLY A 904 -7.22 -2.83 -21.39
N THR A 905 -6.24 -2.97 -20.49
CA THR A 905 -4.91 -2.37 -20.62
C THR A 905 -4.17 -2.87 -21.87
N MET A 906 -4.22 -4.18 -22.16
CA MET A 906 -3.68 -4.76 -23.40
C MET A 906 -4.37 -4.19 -24.64
N ILE A 907 -5.71 -4.12 -24.66
CA ILE A 907 -6.50 -3.58 -25.77
C ILE A 907 -6.12 -2.12 -26.05
N TYR A 908 -5.98 -1.29 -25.01
CA TYR A 908 -5.53 0.09 -25.16
C TYR A 908 -4.10 0.20 -25.69
N ALA A 909 -3.16 -0.56 -25.13
CA ALA A 909 -1.75 -0.53 -25.55
C ALA A 909 -1.58 -0.93 -27.04
N VAL A 910 -2.32 -1.93 -27.50
CA VAL A 910 -2.31 -2.35 -28.91
C VAL A 910 -2.96 -1.31 -29.81
N THR A 911 -4.15 -0.79 -29.46
CA THR A 911 -4.86 0.17 -30.29
C THR A 911 -4.11 1.49 -30.39
N SER A 912 -3.70 2.09 -29.26
CA SER A 912 -2.92 3.33 -29.23
C SER A 912 -1.60 3.20 -29.98
N GLY A 913 -0.84 2.11 -29.77
CA GLY A 913 0.42 1.89 -30.49
C GLY A 913 0.26 1.69 -32.00
N THR A 914 -0.89 1.20 -32.47
CA THR A 914 -1.17 0.95 -33.90
C THR A 914 -1.79 2.17 -34.61
N HIS A 915 -2.36 3.11 -33.86
CA HIS A 915 -3.23 4.16 -34.39
C HIS A 915 -2.89 5.60 -33.96
N GLY A 916 -2.06 5.81 -32.92
CA GLY A 916 -1.59 7.14 -32.52
C GLY A 916 -2.69 8.07 -31.99
N THR A 917 -3.56 7.56 -31.11
CA THR A 917 -4.78 8.20 -30.59
C THR A 917 -4.56 9.28 -29.53
#